data_AF-F2SI30-F1
#
_entry.id   AF-F2SI30-F1
#
_cell.length_a   1.000
_cell.length_b   1.000
_cell.length_c   1.000
_cell.angle_alpha   90.00
_cell.angle_beta   90.00
_cell.angle_gamma   90.00
#
_symmetry.space_group_name_H-M   'P 1'
#
loop_
_entity.id
_entity.type
_entity.pdbx_description
1 polymer ?
#
loop_
_entity_poly.entity_id
_entity_poly.type
_entity_poly.pdbx_seq_one_letter_code
_entity_poly.pdbx_strand_id
1 'polypeptide(L)'
;MLFTSTAVAALSSALLIQPALAAPNGLPSRGGSHHGPKAPFEVLDPQNWVNPDNMTWADFKSPPGTKWNDPSRKGSIRNFNIALVNVDYPDKPFTITMAPGSDVFKNPQPGSPNVTRSQVPAFYRDFLNKPGKLNRGHTLHEYWMEDSNGRFGVDLTTFGVYKMPLKSYQYGIGESMNAGACPIGETCYYEIRDDALGAWRKDIGEEKAKSFELVFILSAGQDESSTWQEFGEIMFQNKEDVPAAFGPPPGNGTGNMTLPNYAKTRYVEWTSWASASAIWPNAGDGSSTQAESSGMGTFAHELSHLLNVGDNYNNPYGKPLRRSYTGPWSMMSRGSFNGPGGPHTRWQVPPLQGGSMGSQHTFHDKIRLGLTTKDSALNISREALAESGLIVARVTARVIVPKPGDLIGIHVAMNKDKSPKCDVNTDIYCDGNDYQNYNVEVIDRMGADSFCPDSGVMLSKTRDRAFSNYQWTIDANPQDIKQVDFHCPDGTPAMISLGDYRQLADALFHAGTRSGSQYEYTDKVNNLQFYIIEPHRDEVGVLSYTTAVRYVGGKDPHKRGVKLDKNAKVISSNTKPTDKGVTCSFTLHNTGTYNPAAGKAKHPQDVTAYLKSDVYRLKATVEGRGWRVEVPNALATAEFGKTVTVSVAVGAENSAQDKAKVTLTATSEADPSKFATAECKVNKFRN
;
A
#
# COMPACT_ATOMS: atom_id res chain seq x y z
N MET A 1 -3.49 54.43 50.00
CA MET A 1 -4.60 55.37 49.81
C MET A 1 -5.83 54.57 49.40
N LEU A 2 -6.90 54.72 50.17
CA LEU A 2 -8.20 54.03 50.04
C LEU A 2 -9.00 54.49 48.81
N PHE A 3 -9.90 53.63 48.31
CA PHE A 3 -11.37 53.76 48.34
C PHE A 3 -11.99 52.55 47.59
N THR A 4 -12.54 51.55 48.30
CA THR A 4 -13.99 51.22 48.49
C THR A 4 -14.75 50.88 47.20
N SER A 5 -15.16 49.63 46.95
CA SER A 5 -16.29 48.84 47.52
C SER A 5 -17.61 49.01 46.77
N THR A 6 -18.13 47.93 46.18
CA THR A 6 -19.55 47.52 46.36
C THR A 6 -19.74 46.04 46.04
N ALA A 7 -20.36 45.33 46.99
CA ALA A 7 -20.78 43.95 46.91
C ALA A 7 -22.26 43.87 46.52
N VAL A 8 -22.68 42.78 45.87
CA VAL A 8 -24.07 42.30 45.87
C VAL A 8 -24.07 40.78 46.06
N ALA A 9 -24.91 40.35 47.00
CA ALA A 9 -25.07 39.01 47.55
C ALA A 9 -25.83 38.05 46.60
N ALA A 10 -25.40 36.80 46.52
CA ALA A 10 -26.06 35.59 47.05
C ALA A 10 -27.27 35.05 46.28
N LEU A 11 -27.15 33.81 45.78
CA LEU A 11 -28.22 32.80 45.83
C LEU A 11 -27.66 31.40 45.55
N SER A 12 -27.62 30.61 46.61
CA SER A 12 -27.42 29.16 46.60
C SER A 12 -28.70 28.49 46.08
N SER A 13 -28.58 27.50 45.20
CA SER A 13 -29.60 26.45 45.01
C SER A 13 -28.99 25.23 44.35
N ALA A 14 -28.96 24.14 45.10
CA ALA A 14 -28.72 22.79 44.62
C ALA A 14 -29.89 22.34 43.73
N LEU A 15 -29.62 21.68 42.60
CA LEU A 15 -30.61 20.85 41.92
C LEU A 15 -29.93 19.72 41.12
N LEU A 16 -30.03 18.52 41.73
CA LEU A 16 -30.47 17.27 41.12
C LEU A 16 -29.84 16.82 39.79
N ILE A 17 -29.01 15.79 39.95
CA ILE A 17 -28.64 14.78 38.96
C ILE A 17 -29.91 14.14 38.38
N GLN A 18 -30.04 14.15 37.05
CA GLN A 18 -30.76 13.13 36.29
C GLN A 18 -29.93 12.69 35.06
N PRO A 19 -29.97 11.40 34.69
CA PRO A 19 -29.10 10.84 33.68
C PRO A 19 -29.66 11.13 32.28
N ALA A 20 -28.92 11.88 31.47
CA ALA A 20 -29.19 11.94 30.04
C ALA A 20 -28.75 10.62 29.40
N LEU A 21 -29.74 9.83 29.01
CA LEU A 21 -29.61 8.66 28.14
C LEU A 21 -28.73 9.00 26.93
N ALA A 22 -27.63 8.27 26.79
CA ALA A 22 -26.78 8.29 25.61
C ALA A 22 -27.59 7.74 24.41
N ALA A 23 -27.98 8.62 23.49
CA ALA A 23 -28.40 8.22 22.16
C ALA A 23 -27.15 7.92 21.31
N PRO A 24 -27.06 6.78 20.60
CA PRO A 24 -25.99 6.54 19.65
C PRO A 24 -26.16 7.51 18.47
N ASN A 25 -25.14 8.33 18.22
CA ASN A 25 -25.08 9.26 17.10
C ASN A 25 -25.23 8.51 15.77
N GLY A 26 -26.25 8.87 14.99
CA GLY A 26 -26.30 8.55 13.57
C GLY A 26 -25.10 9.18 12.85
N LEU A 27 -24.64 8.51 11.79
CA LEU A 27 -23.62 8.99 10.86
C LEU A 27 -23.81 10.49 10.62
N PRO A 28 -22.78 11.33 10.82
CA PRO A 28 -22.89 12.75 10.52
C PRO A 28 -23.14 12.89 9.03
N SER A 29 -24.34 13.39 8.70
CA SER A 29 -24.64 14.06 7.44
C SER A 29 -23.78 15.33 7.36
N ARG A 30 -22.47 15.17 7.15
CA ARG A 30 -21.66 16.24 6.60
C ARG A 30 -21.89 16.18 5.10
N GLY A 31 -22.63 17.17 4.61
CA GLY A 31 -22.69 17.50 3.18
C GLY A 31 -21.30 17.83 2.68
N GLY A 32 -20.51 16.80 2.39
CA GLY A 32 -19.35 16.90 1.52
C GLY A 32 -19.88 17.38 0.18
N SER A 33 -19.27 18.44 -0.35
CA SER A 33 -19.51 18.87 -1.72
C SER A 33 -19.38 17.64 -2.61
N HIS A 34 -20.43 17.31 -3.37
CA HIS A 34 -20.29 16.36 -4.45
C HIS A 34 -19.19 16.87 -5.38
N HIS A 35 -18.04 16.20 -5.37
CA HIS A 35 -16.96 16.44 -6.31
C HIS A 35 -17.30 15.74 -7.64
N GLY A 36 -18.44 16.12 -8.22
CA GLY A 36 -18.76 15.74 -9.59
C GLY A 36 -17.72 16.34 -10.56
N PRO A 37 -17.64 15.81 -11.80
CA PRO A 37 -16.75 16.36 -12.82
C PRO A 37 -17.00 17.86 -13.00
N LYS A 38 -15.93 18.67 -13.02
CA LYS A 38 -16.00 20.13 -13.19
C LYS A 38 -16.36 20.51 -14.63
N ALA A 39 -16.02 19.64 -15.58
CA ALA A 39 -16.43 19.73 -16.97
C ALA A 39 -17.25 18.49 -17.40
N PRO A 40 -18.17 18.61 -18.38
CA PRO A 40 -19.09 17.51 -18.74
C PRO A 40 -18.40 16.17 -19.01
N PHE A 41 -17.35 16.15 -19.83
CA PHE A 41 -16.67 14.93 -20.25
C PHE A 41 -15.40 14.59 -19.44
N GLU A 42 -15.13 15.32 -18.35
CA GLU A 42 -14.01 15.02 -17.46
C GLU A 42 -14.22 13.66 -16.78
N VAL A 43 -13.12 12.92 -16.64
CA VAL A 43 -13.10 11.63 -15.93
C VAL A 43 -13.16 11.92 -14.44
N LEU A 44 -14.10 11.28 -13.72
CA LEU A 44 -14.32 11.54 -12.31
C LEU A 44 -13.08 11.22 -11.45
N ASP A 45 -12.45 10.08 -11.75
CA ASP A 45 -11.34 9.52 -10.98
C ASP A 45 -10.36 8.83 -11.94
N PRO A 46 -9.58 9.60 -12.72
CA PRO A 46 -8.63 9.02 -13.65
C PRO A 46 -7.50 8.32 -12.90
N GLN A 47 -7.24 7.06 -13.24
CA GLN A 47 -6.07 6.33 -12.78
C GLN A 47 -4.83 6.94 -13.42
N ASN A 48 -3.91 7.40 -12.59
CA ASN A 48 -2.65 8.03 -13.00
C ASN A 48 -1.52 7.46 -12.15
N TRP A 49 -1.32 6.15 -12.27
CA TRP A 49 -0.23 5.47 -11.59
C TRP A 49 1.12 5.96 -12.14
N VAL A 50 2.15 5.91 -11.31
CA VAL A 50 3.52 6.33 -11.64
C VAL A 50 4.46 5.19 -11.32
N ASN A 51 5.36 4.84 -12.25
CA ASN A 51 6.42 3.88 -11.97
C ASN A 51 7.34 4.46 -10.86
N PRO A 52 7.57 3.76 -9.74
CA PRO A 52 8.52 4.17 -8.70
C PRO A 52 9.91 4.56 -9.21
N ASP A 53 10.38 3.98 -10.33
CA ASP A 53 11.65 4.33 -10.98
C ASP A 53 11.73 5.82 -11.38
N ASN A 54 10.57 6.41 -11.69
CA ASN A 54 10.45 7.81 -12.12
C ASN A 54 10.16 8.77 -10.96
N MET A 55 9.99 8.27 -9.74
CA MET A 55 9.70 9.11 -8.58
C MET A 55 10.98 9.67 -7.96
N THR A 56 10.85 10.85 -7.38
CA THR A 56 11.92 11.56 -6.67
C THR A 56 11.43 11.97 -5.29
N TRP A 57 12.33 12.43 -4.42
CA TRP A 57 11.93 12.99 -3.13
C TRP A 57 10.95 14.18 -3.21
N ALA A 58 10.76 14.80 -4.37
CA ALA A 58 9.73 15.82 -4.57
C ALA A 58 8.30 15.24 -4.56
N ASP A 59 8.15 13.92 -4.77
CA ASP A 59 6.87 13.22 -4.73
C ASP A 59 6.41 12.91 -3.30
N PHE A 60 7.29 13.06 -2.30
CA PHE A 60 6.92 12.87 -0.89
C PHE A 60 5.90 13.93 -0.44
N LYS A 61 4.80 13.47 0.17
CA LYS A 61 3.76 14.34 0.73
C LYS A 61 3.49 13.95 2.17
N SER A 62 3.72 14.85 3.12
CA SER A 62 3.40 14.57 4.53
C SER A 62 1.89 14.40 4.75
N PRO A 63 1.47 13.47 5.63
CA PRO A 63 0.08 13.42 6.08
C PRO A 63 -0.34 14.70 6.81
N PRO A 64 -1.57 15.20 6.60
CA PRO A 64 -2.02 16.45 7.19
C PRO A 64 -2.11 16.34 8.72
N GLY A 65 -1.65 17.39 9.41
CA GLY A 65 -1.79 17.51 10.87
C GLY A 65 -0.86 16.62 11.70
N THR A 66 0.14 15.97 11.09
CA THR A 66 1.06 15.08 11.78
C THR A 66 2.47 15.66 11.86
N LYS A 67 3.23 15.18 12.85
CA LYS A 67 4.66 15.43 13.04
C LYS A 67 5.28 14.13 13.58
N TRP A 68 5.31 13.12 12.72
CA TRP A 68 5.75 11.78 13.10
C TRP A 68 7.26 11.66 13.28
N ASN A 69 8.02 12.52 12.61
CA ASN A 69 9.47 12.59 12.75
C ASN A 69 9.96 13.37 13.97
N ASP A 70 9.09 13.85 14.86
CA ASP A 70 9.50 14.51 16.11
C ASP A 70 10.08 13.46 17.09
N PRO A 71 11.40 13.45 17.34
CA PRO A 71 12.04 12.40 18.13
C PRO A 71 11.76 12.53 19.63
N SER A 72 11.15 13.64 20.07
CA SER A 72 10.71 13.81 21.47
C SER A 72 9.40 13.06 21.75
N ARG A 73 8.64 12.71 20.71
CA ARG A 73 7.42 11.93 20.83
C ARG A 73 7.75 10.46 20.96
N LYS A 74 6.95 9.78 21.76
CA LYS A 74 7.08 8.35 22.03
C LYS A 74 5.78 7.68 21.59
N GLY A 75 5.87 6.45 21.11
CA GLY A 75 4.69 5.63 20.85
C GLY A 75 3.84 5.54 22.11
N SER A 76 2.53 5.79 21.96
CA SER A 76 1.57 5.81 23.07
C SER A 76 1.33 4.45 23.73
N ILE A 77 1.69 3.36 23.05
CA ILE A 77 1.57 1.99 23.56
C ILE A 77 2.95 1.36 23.78
N ARG A 78 3.88 1.55 22.81
CA ARG A 78 5.19 0.91 22.86
C ARG A 78 6.24 1.77 22.17
N ASN A 79 7.46 1.78 22.68
CA ASN A 79 8.63 2.08 21.86
C ASN A 79 9.52 0.85 21.87
N PHE A 80 9.85 0.33 20.70
CA PHE A 80 10.72 -0.82 20.58
C PHE A 80 12.13 -0.42 21.00
N ASN A 81 12.70 -1.13 21.98
CA ASN A 81 14.10 -0.97 22.36
C ASN A 81 14.96 -1.95 21.55
N ILE A 82 15.64 -1.44 20.53
CA ILE A 82 16.36 -2.24 19.54
C ILE A 82 17.87 -2.01 19.64
N ALA A 83 18.63 -3.10 19.58
CA ALA A 83 20.08 -3.05 19.42
C ALA A 83 20.47 -3.04 17.93
N LEU A 84 21.33 -2.12 17.51
CA LEU A 84 21.99 -2.09 16.20
C LEU A 84 23.45 -2.54 16.37
N VAL A 85 23.72 -3.79 16.07
CA VAL A 85 25.04 -4.43 16.16
C VAL A 85 25.75 -4.33 14.82
N ASN A 86 26.79 -3.50 14.75
CA ASN A 86 27.54 -3.26 13.52
C ASN A 86 28.72 -4.23 13.42
N VAL A 87 28.86 -4.91 12.27
CA VAL A 87 29.92 -5.90 12.05
C VAL A 87 30.67 -5.67 10.73
N ASP A 88 31.99 -5.82 10.76
CA ASP A 88 32.86 -5.79 9.58
C ASP A 88 33.74 -7.05 9.50
N TYR A 89 34.43 -7.24 8.37
CA TYR A 89 35.11 -8.50 8.06
C TYR A 89 36.59 -8.28 7.74
N PRO A 90 37.48 -9.28 7.94
CA PRO A 90 38.90 -9.20 7.59
C PRO A 90 39.16 -8.68 6.17
N ASP A 91 38.31 -9.07 5.22
CA ASP A 91 38.36 -8.75 3.79
C ASP A 91 37.48 -7.56 3.39
N LYS A 92 36.55 -7.12 4.24
CA LYS A 92 35.56 -6.10 3.89
C LYS A 92 35.31 -5.12 5.05
N PRO A 93 35.86 -3.89 4.98
CA PRO A 93 35.48 -2.82 5.92
C PRO A 93 34.07 -2.31 5.58
N PHE A 94 33.49 -1.50 6.47
CA PHE A 94 32.29 -0.74 6.14
C PHE A 94 32.54 0.14 4.90
N THR A 95 31.75 -0.05 3.85
CA THR A 95 31.80 0.69 2.59
C THR A 95 31.74 2.19 2.85
N ILE A 96 30.91 2.67 3.77
CA ILE A 96 30.82 4.12 4.10
C ILE A 96 32.15 4.73 4.60
N THR A 97 33.11 3.92 5.01
CA THR A 97 34.45 4.37 5.44
C THR A 97 35.46 4.49 4.30
N MET A 98 35.09 4.04 3.10
CA MET A 98 35.93 4.06 1.90
C MET A 98 35.77 5.35 1.10
N ALA A 99 36.69 5.60 0.16
CA ALA A 99 36.54 6.72 -0.77
C ALA A 99 35.29 6.54 -1.65
N PRO A 100 34.54 7.61 -1.99
CA PRO A 100 33.38 7.49 -2.88
C PRO A 100 33.73 6.78 -4.20
N GLY A 101 32.88 5.85 -4.62
CA GLY A 101 33.03 5.09 -5.86
C GLY A 101 34.15 4.04 -5.88
N SER A 102 34.77 3.75 -4.73
CA SER A 102 35.97 2.91 -4.67
C SER A 102 35.71 1.42 -4.49
N ASP A 103 34.53 1.02 -4.00
CA ASP A 103 34.17 -0.40 -4.02
C ASP A 103 33.80 -0.87 -5.45
N VAL A 104 33.68 -2.18 -5.62
CA VAL A 104 33.40 -2.80 -6.93
C VAL A 104 32.05 -2.35 -7.50
N PHE A 105 31.10 -2.00 -6.63
CA PHE A 105 29.76 -1.55 -6.96
C PHE A 105 29.67 -0.03 -7.16
N LYS A 106 30.78 0.71 -7.08
CA LYS A 106 30.81 2.19 -7.15
C LYS A 106 30.16 2.89 -5.95
N ASN A 107 30.25 2.28 -4.78
CA ASN A 107 29.93 2.86 -3.50
C ASN A 107 31.20 3.24 -2.69
N PRO A 108 31.07 4.10 -1.67
CA PRO A 108 29.90 4.92 -1.35
C PRO A 108 29.52 5.86 -2.49
N GLN A 109 28.25 6.26 -2.52
CA GLN A 109 27.77 7.21 -3.51
C GLN A 109 28.50 8.55 -3.41
N PRO A 110 28.70 9.29 -4.52
CA PRO A 110 29.25 10.63 -4.48
C PRO A 110 28.52 11.54 -3.49
N GLY A 111 29.27 12.32 -2.71
CA GLY A 111 28.71 13.20 -1.68
C GLY A 111 28.39 12.50 -0.34
N SER A 112 28.70 11.20 -0.21
CA SER A 112 28.64 10.51 1.08
C SER A 112 29.55 11.15 2.12
N PRO A 113 29.16 11.15 3.41
CA PRO A 113 29.99 11.69 4.47
C PRO A 113 31.27 10.86 4.66
N ASN A 114 32.36 11.52 5.06
CA ASN A 114 33.58 10.83 5.47
C ASN A 114 33.42 10.28 6.90
N VAL A 115 33.34 8.96 7.03
CA VAL A 115 33.07 8.27 8.31
C VAL A 115 34.28 7.39 8.64
N THR A 116 34.87 7.57 9.82
CA THR A 116 35.89 6.62 10.31
C THR A 116 35.22 5.36 10.87
N ARG A 117 35.95 4.24 10.93
CA ARG A 117 35.44 2.97 11.53
C ARG A 117 34.83 3.17 12.93
N SER A 118 35.42 4.03 13.76
CA SER A 118 34.92 4.34 15.11
C SER A 118 33.59 5.11 15.13
N GLN A 119 33.27 5.83 14.05
CA GLN A 119 32.06 6.63 13.91
C GLN A 119 30.90 5.86 13.29
N VAL A 120 31.15 4.73 12.63
CA VAL A 120 30.13 3.90 11.95
C VAL A 120 28.89 3.62 12.81
N PRO A 121 29.01 3.18 14.09
CA PRO A 121 27.82 2.89 14.90
C PRO A 121 26.93 4.13 15.09
N ALA A 122 27.54 5.26 15.43
CA ALA A 122 26.82 6.51 15.62
C ALA A 122 26.24 7.05 14.30
N PHE A 123 26.97 6.88 13.19
CA PHE A 123 26.51 7.26 11.86
C PHE A 123 25.23 6.52 11.48
N TYR A 124 25.22 5.18 11.53
CA TYR A 124 24.05 4.41 11.13
C TYR A 124 22.87 4.57 12.11
N ARG A 125 23.13 4.69 13.41
CA ARG A 125 22.07 5.04 14.37
C ARG A 125 21.41 6.37 14.00
N ASP A 126 22.19 7.41 13.72
CA ASP A 126 21.65 8.72 13.39
C ASP A 126 20.98 8.74 12.01
N PHE A 127 21.56 8.07 11.01
CA PHE A 127 20.97 7.93 9.69
C PHE A 127 19.60 7.24 9.74
N LEU A 128 19.47 6.19 10.54
CA LEU A 128 18.26 5.39 10.65
C LEU A 128 17.20 5.99 11.58
N ASN A 129 17.61 6.67 12.68
CA ASN A 129 16.68 7.01 13.75
C ASN A 129 16.73 8.46 14.25
N LYS A 130 17.48 9.35 13.58
CA LYS A 130 17.54 10.77 13.92
C LYS A 130 17.22 11.63 12.69
N PRO A 131 16.22 12.52 12.73
CA PRO A 131 15.92 13.41 11.62
C PRO A 131 17.13 14.28 11.27
N GLY A 132 17.55 14.26 10.01
CA GLY A 132 18.73 15.00 9.54
C GLY A 132 18.69 15.31 8.04
N LYS A 133 19.75 15.95 7.54
CA LYS A 133 19.82 16.33 6.11
C LYS A 133 19.93 15.11 5.19
N LEU A 134 20.71 14.10 5.58
CA LEU A 134 21.01 12.93 4.75
C LEU A 134 19.77 12.06 4.49
N ASN A 135 19.03 11.75 5.55
CA ASN A 135 17.76 11.01 5.48
C ASN A 135 16.55 11.92 5.24
N ARG A 136 16.76 13.21 4.95
CA ARG A 136 15.71 14.21 4.66
C ARG A 136 14.67 14.37 5.79
N GLY A 137 15.07 14.07 7.01
CA GLY A 137 14.20 14.12 8.18
C GLY A 137 13.40 12.84 8.41
N HIS A 138 13.59 11.81 7.59
CA HIS A 138 12.87 10.54 7.68
C HIS A 138 13.62 9.49 8.49
N THR A 139 12.88 8.72 9.29
CA THR A 139 13.47 7.78 10.26
C THR A 139 12.62 6.52 10.43
N LEU A 140 13.22 5.46 10.97
CA LEU A 140 12.50 4.28 11.46
C LEU A 140 11.47 4.63 12.54
N HIS A 141 11.82 5.53 13.47
CA HIS A 141 10.88 6.03 14.46
C HIS A 141 9.66 6.71 13.81
N GLU A 142 9.89 7.59 12.83
CA GLU A 142 8.81 8.23 12.07
C GLU A 142 7.90 7.20 11.40
N TYR A 143 8.50 6.22 10.69
CA TYR A 143 7.74 5.19 9.99
C TYR A 143 6.78 4.47 10.94
N TRP A 144 7.27 3.98 12.09
CA TRP A 144 6.42 3.27 13.05
C TRP A 144 5.39 4.18 13.70
N MET A 145 5.74 5.45 13.97
CA MET A 145 4.79 6.43 14.49
C MET A 145 3.68 6.73 13.50
N GLU A 146 3.98 6.85 12.20
CA GLU A 146 2.98 7.07 11.17
C GLU A 146 2.11 5.83 10.96
N ASP A 147 2.73 4.69 10.70
CA ASP A 147 2.05 3.45 10.32
C ASP A 147 1.21 2.85 11.46
N SER A 148 1.49 3.24 12.71
CA SER A 148 0.71 2.85 13.89
C SER A 148 -0.19 3.94 14.45
N ASN A 149 -0.43 5.03 13.72
CA ASN A 149 -1.23 6.17 14.22
C ASN A 149 -0.72 6.71 15.58
N GLY A 150 0.60 6.71 15.78
CA GLY A 150 1.29 7.20 16.97
C GLY A 150 1.34 6.19 18.13
N ARG A 151 1.05 4.91 17.89
CA ARG A 151 1.00 3.88 18.93
C ARG A 151 2.37 3.31 19.23
N PHE A 152 3.16 3.07 18.19
CA PHE A 152 4.48 2.47 18.25
C PHE A 152 5.54 3.45 17.76
N GLY A 153 6.67 3.50 18.46
CA GLY A 153 7.88 4.18 18.01
C GLY A 153 9.11 3.28 18.17
N VAL A 154 10.27 3.78 17.77
CA VAL A 154 11.53 3.02 17.82
C VAL A 154 12.59 3.79 18.60
N ASP A 155 13.27 3.07 19.50
CA ASP A 155 14.51 3.46 20.15
C ASP A 155 15.64 2.55 19.65
N LEU A 156 16.73 3.15 19.17
CA LEU A 156 17.83 2.45 18.54
C LEU A 156 19.14 2.70 19.28
N THR A 157 19.68 1.66 19.90
CA THR A 157 20.98 1.70 20.60
C THR A 157 22.01 0.95 19.78
N THR A 158 23.19 1.52 19.58
CA THR A 158 24.19 0.95 18.67
C THR A 158 25.41 0.38 19.39
N PHE A 159 25.99 -0.68 18.82
CA PHE A 159 27.15 -1.41 19.34
C PHE A 159 28.13 -1.78 18.21
N GLY A 160 29.37 -2.11 18.57
CA GLY A 160 30.44 -2.42 17.62
C GLY A 160 31.25 -1.18 17.22
N VAL A 161 32.04 -1.21 16.14
CA VAL A 161 32.10 -2.25 15.11
C VAL A 161 32.86 -3.51 15.55
N TYR A 162 32.19 -4.66 15.58
CA TYR A 162 32.82 -5.95 15.85
C TYR A 162 33.45 -6.52 14.58
N LYS A 163 34.73 -6.90 14.68
CA LYS A 163 35.42 -7.59 13.59
C LYS A 163 35.05 -9.07 13.63
N MET A 164 34.38 -9.54 12.59
CA MET A 164 34.02 -10.95 12.44
C MET A 164 35.28 -11.81 12.24
N PRO A 165 35.28 -13.07 12.72
CA PRO A 165 36.44 -13.95 12.60
C PRO A 165 36.66 -14.45 11.16
N LEU A 166 35.60 -14.56 10.36
CA LEU A 166 35.65 -15.04 8.98
C LEU A 166 35.42 -13.91 7.97
N LYS A 167 35.71 -14.19 6.71
CA LYS A 167 35.56 -13.25 5.60
C LYS A 167 34.09 -13.07 5.21
N SER A 168 33.76 -11.93 4.62
CA SER A 168 32.39 -11.55 4.26
C SER A 168 31.65 -12.61 3.44
N TYR A 169 32.30 -13.15 2.40
CA TYR A 169 31.71 -14.16 1.52
C TYR A 169 31.46 -15.51 2.21
N GLN A 170 32.12 -15.81 3.33
CA GLN A 170 31.91 -17.06 4.08
C GLN A 170 30.56 -17.06 4.81
N TYR A 171 30.05 -15.87 5.14
CA TYR A 171 28.69 -15.68 5.67
C TYR A 171 27.67 -15.40 4.56
N GLY A 172 28.08 -14.75 3.47
CA GLY A 172 27.17 -14.36 2.39
C GLY A 172 26.75 -15.49 1.45
N ILE A 173 27.70 -16.37 1.10
CA ILE A 173 27.42 -17.51 0.20
C ILE A 173 26.57 -18.54 0.94
N GLY A 174 25.37 -18.82 0.41
CA GLY A 174 24.38 -19.76 0.97
C GLY A 174 24.29 -21.09 0.20
N GLU A 175 24.08 -22.22 0.90
CA GLU A 175 24.16 -23.56 0.28
C GLU A 175 23.04 -23.79 -0.73
N SER A 176 21.85 -23.27 -0.43
CA SER A 176 20.70 -23.34 -1.31
C SER A 176 20.72 -22.25 -2.40
N MET A 177 21.15 -21.03 -2.04
CA MET A 177 21.06 -19.84 -2.89
C MET A 177 22.18 -19.78 -3.92
N ASN A 178 23.43 -20.03 -3.51
CA ASN A 178 24.64 -19.81 -4.33
C ASN A 178 25.51 -21.08 -4.39
N ALA A 179 24.87 -22.26 -4.37
CA ALA A 179 25.55 -23.55 -4.39
C ALA A 179 26.73 -23.60 -5.38
N GLY A 180 27.91 -23.97 -4.88
CA GLY A 180 29.14 -24.07 -5.69
C GLY A 180 29.95 -22.78 -5.84
N ALA A 181 29.49 -21.66 -5.25
CA ALA A 181 30.21 -20.38 -5.33
C ALA A 181 31.31 -20.20 -4.27
N CYS A 182 31.39 -21.07 -3.25
CA CYS A 182 32.37 -20.93 -2.18
C CYS A 182 33.81 -21.14 -2.71
N PRO A 183 34.75 -20.21 -2.48
CA PRO A 183 36.13 -20.34 -2.94
C PRO A 183 36.79 -21.66 -2.54
N ILE A 184 37.53 -22.26 -3.48
CA ILE A 184 38.17 -23.56 -3.29
C ILE A 184 39.16 -23.50 -2.12
N GLY A 185 39.06 -24.47 -1.22
CA GLY A 185 39.88 -24.55 -0.01
C GLY A 185 39.35 -23.74 1.17
N GLU A 186 38.26 -23.00 0.99
CA GLU A 186 37.54 -22.31 2.07
C GLU A 186 36.29 -23.11 2.47
N THR A 187 35.74 -22.78 3.62
CA THR A 187 34.38 -23.18 4.02
C THR A 187 33.51 -21.93 4.04
N CYS A 188 32.26 -22.04 3.60
CA CYS A 188 31.26 -20.96 3.62
C CYS A 188 30.00 -21.47 4.35
N TYR A 189 28.88 -20.75 4.22
CA TYR A 189 27.59 -21.09 4.83
C TYR A 189 27.58 -20.94 6.35
N TYR A 190 28.40 -20.02 6.88
CA TYR A 190 28.41 -19.72 8.31
C TYR A 190 27.25 -18.83 8.70
N GLU A 191 26.61 -19.14 9.84
CA GLU A 191 25.57 -18.29 10.41
C GLU A 191 26.20 -17.06 11.06
N ILE A 192 25.88 -15.87 10.52
CA ILE A 192 26.43 -14.62 11.02
C ILE A 192 25.99 -14.32 12.46
N ARG A 193 24.80 -14.78 12.86
CA ARG A 193 24.25 -14.53 14.22
C ARG A 193 25.12 -15.11 15.32
N ASP A 194 25.71 -16.28 15.09
CA ASP A 194 26.54 -16.96 16.11
C ASP A 194 27.70 -16.06 16.52
N ASP A 195 28.45 -15.57 15.54
CA ASP A 195 29.63 -14.73 15.78
C ASP A 195 29.25 -13.29 16.15
N ALA A 196 28.29 -12.68 15.46
CA ALA A 196 27.91 -11.28 15.67
C ALA A 196 27.25 -11.08 17.05
N LEU A 197 26.26 -11.91 17.39
CA LEU A 197 25.59 -11.83 18.68
C LEU A 197 26.49 -12.35 19.80
N GLY A 198 27.36 -13.32 19.54
CA GLY A 198 28.37 -13.78 20.48
C GLY A 198 29.35 -12.66 20.86
N ALA A 199 29.91 -11.95 19.87
CA ALA A 199 30.80 -10.82 20.11
C ALA A 199 30.10 -9.68 20.88
N TRP A 200 28.86 -9.36 20.50
CA TRP A 200 28.07 -8.34 21.18
C TRP A 200 27.76 -8.70 22.64
N ARG A 201 27.29 -9.92 22.92
CA ARG A 201 26.98 -10.37 24.29
C ARG A 201 28.23 -10.42 25.17
N LYS A 202 29.38 -10.78 24.60
CA LYS A 202 30.67 -10.74 25.30
C LYS A 202 31.08 -9.33 25.71
N ASP A 203 30.80 -8.32 24.88
CA ASP A 203 31.12 -6.92 25.17
C ASP A 203 30.21 -6.32 26.24
N ILE A 204 28.89 -6.49 26.10
CA ILE A 204 27.93 -5.76 26.93
C ILE A 204 27.39 -6.55 28.12
N GLY A 205 27.60 -7.87 28.14
CA GLY A 205 27.06 -8.82 29.11
C GLY A 205 25.63 -9.28 28.79
N GLU A 206 25.35 -10.55 29.13
CA GLU A 206 24.07 -11.22 28.86
C GLU A 206 22.84 -10.47 29.42
N GLU A 207 22.92 -9.97 30.65
CA GLU A 207 21.78 -9.29 31.30
C GLU A 207 21.43 -7.99 30.59
N LYS A 208 22.41 -7.24 30.09
CA LYS A 208 22.15 -6.05 29.29
C LYS A 208 21.63 -6.41 27.91
N ALA A 209 22.13 -7.48 27.29
CA ALA A 209 21.65 -7.95 26.00
C ALA A 209 20.16 -8.32 26.03
N LYS A 210 19.69 -8.98 27.11
CA LYS A 210 18.28 -9.34 27.32
C LYS A 210 17.32 -8.16 27.46
N SER A 211 17.84 -6.94 27.67
CA SER A 211 16.99 -5.73 27.76
C SER A 211 16.49 -5.22 26.39
N PHE A 212 17.06 -5.73 25.29
CA PHE A 212 16.65 -5.41 23.94
C PHE A 212 15.62 -6.41 23.43
N GLU A 213 14.60 -5.90 22.76
CA GLU A 213 13.48 -6.70 22.25
C GLU A 213 13.80 -7.34 20.90
N LEU A 214 14.76 -6.75 20.17
CA LEU A 214 15.28 -7.22 18.88
C LEU A 214 16.71 -6.73 18.69
N VAL A 215 17.48 -7.49 17.93
CA VAL A 215 18.78 -7.09 17.43
C VAL A 215 18.76 -6.97 15.91
N PHE A 216 19.10 -5.79 15.40
CA PHE A 216 19.51 -5.57 14.02
C PHE A 216 21.03 -5.79 13.91
N ILE A 217 21.44 -6.76 13.10
CA ILE A 217 22.83 -6.94 12.70
C ILE A 217 23.03 -6.16 11.41
N LEU A 218 23.82 -5.09 11.46
CA LEU A 218 24.22 -4.33 10.28
C LEU A 218 25.59 -4.80 9.80
N SER A 219 25.60 -5.51 8.69
CA SER A 219 26.78 -6.03 8.01
C SER A 219 27.40 -4.98 7.07
N ALA A 220 28.73 -4.89 7.06
CA ALA A 220 29.49 -4.11 6.09
C ALA A 220 29.28 -4.60 4.64
N GLY A 221 29.09 -3.66 3.71
CA GLY A 221 28.85 -3.93 2.28
C GLY A 221 27.37 -3.92 1.89
N GLN A 222 27.09 -4.45 0.70
CA GLN A 222 25.75 -4.52 0.13
C GLN A 222 25.09 -5.88 0.38
N ASP A 223 23.78 -5.97 0.13
CA ASP A 223 23.02 -7.21 0.13
C ASP A 223 22.76 -7.76 -1.28
N GLU A 224 22.72 -9.10 -1.43
CA GLU A 224 22.51 -9.79 -2.71
C GLU A 224 21.19 -9.36 -3.38
N SER A 225 20.13 -9.16 -2.59
CA SER A 225 18.82 -8.75 -3.12
C SER A 225 18.86 -7.42 -3.85
N SER A 226 19.76 -6.52 -3.46
CA SER A 226 19.90 -5.19 -4.04
C SER A 226 20.87 -5.13 -5.23
N THR A 227 21.82 -6.06 -5.34
CA THR A 227 22.93 -5.99 -6.30
C THR A 227 22.85 -7.00 -7.45
N TRP A 228 22.10 -8.10 -7.30
CA TRP A 228 22.16 -9.21 -8.25
C TRP A 228 21.81 -8.83 -9.69
N GLN A 229 20.84 -7.93 -9.90
CA GLN A 229 20.40 -7.57 -11.25
C GLN A 229 21.33 -6.51 -11.84
N GLU A 230 21.62 -5.48 -11.06
CA GLU A 230 22.47 -4.33 -11.46
C GLU A 230 23.85 -4.76 -11.92
N PHE A 231 24.47 -5.64 -11.14
CA PHE A 231 25.82 -6.15 -11.40
C PHE A 231 25.78 -7.58 -11.94
N GLY A 232 24.69 -7.89 -12.64
CA GLY A 232 24.46 -9.09 -13.43
C GLY A 232 24.04 -8.69 -14.83
N GLU A 233 22.80 -9.04 -15.20
CA GLU A 233 22.24 -8.85 -16.55
C GLU A 233 22.10 -7.39 -17.02
N ILE A 234 22.05 -6.42 -16.09
CA ILE A 234 22.03 -5.00 -16.45
C ILE A 234 23.42 -4.54 -16.92
N MET A 235 24.47 -4.95 -16.22
CA MET A 235 25.85 -4.51 -16.51
C MET A 235 26.56 -5.39 -17.56
N PHE A 236 26.23 -6.69 -17.62
CA PHE A 236 26.94 -7.67 -18.44
C PHE A 236 25.96 -8.41 -19.38
N GLN A 237 26.34 -8.54 -20.65
CA GLN A 237 25.48 -9.18 -21.65
C GLN A 237 25.36 -10.69 -21.39
N ASN A 238 26.47 -11.34 -21.04
CA ASN A 238 26.53 -12.75 -20.70
C ASN A 238 27.33 -12.95 -19.41
N LYS A 239 27.11 -14.10 -18.75
CA LYS A 239 27.87 -14.47 -17.55
C LYS A 239 29.38 -14.56 -17.79
N GLU A 240 29.81 -14.94 -18.99
CA GLU A 240 31.23 -14.98 -19.38
C GLU A 240 31.87 -13.58 -19.51
N ASP A 241 31.07 -12.53 -19.63
CA ASP A 241 31.55 -11.14 -19.74
C ASP A 241 31.88 -10.52 -18.38
N VAL A 242 31.55 -11.20 -17.28
CA VAL A 242 31.84 -10.71 -15.92
C VAL A 242 33.36 -10.69 -15.69
N PRO A 243 33.96 -9.52 -15.45
CA PRO A 243 35.40 -9.39 -15.33
C PRO A 243 35.89 -9.85 -13.96
N ALA A 244 37.19 -10.14 -13.86
CA ALA A 244 37.82 -10.63 -12.63
C ALA A 244 37.64 -9.70 -11.41
N ALA A 245 37.44 -8.39 -11.63
CA ALA A 245 37.16 -7.44 -10.56
C ALA A 245 35.85 -7.74 -9.80
N PHE A 246 34.91 -8.42 -10.45
CA PHE A 246 33.64 -8.89 -9.88
C PHE A 246 33.67 -10.39 -9.52
N GLY A 247 34.84 -11.03 -9.67
CA GLY A 247 35.04 -12.45 -9.43
C GLY A 247 35.42 -12.79 -7.98
N PRO A 248 35.56 -14.09 -7.67
CA PRO A 248 36.06 -14.56 -6.39
C PRO A 248 37.49 -14.07 -6.12
N PRO A 249 37.90 -13.94 -4.85
CA PRO A 249 39.30 -13.71 -4.54
C PRO A 249 40.17 -14.84 -5.13
N PRO A 250 41.41 -14.56 -5.55
CA PRO A 250 42.33 -15.61 -5.99
C PRO A 250 42.45 -16.68 -4.91
N GLY A 251 42.18 -17.94 -5.27
CA GLY A 251 42.21 -19.05 -4.31
C GLY A 251 43.61 -19.33 -3.78
N ASN A 252 43.69 -19.92 -2.59
CA ASN A 252 44.94 -20.40 -1.99
C ASN A 252 45.32 -21.84 -2.40
N GLY A 253 44.64 -22.40 -3.43
CA GLY A 253 44.73 -23.83 -3.80
C GLY A 253 45.70 -24.13 -4.96
N THR A 254 46.40 -25.26 -4.86
CA THR A 254 47.44 -25.76 -5.78
C THR A 254 46.89 -26.55 -6.99
N GLY A 255 45.86 -26.07 -7.68
CA GLY A 255 45.24 -26.79 -8.80
C GLY A 255 44.57 -25.94 -9.86
N ASN A 256 44.45 -26.48 -11.08
CA ASN A 256 43.93 -25.86 -12.31
C ASN A 256 42.42 -25.52 -12.32
N MET A 257 41.74 -25.48 -11.16
CA MET A 257 40.31 -25.13 -11.08
C MET A 257 40.15 -23.73 -10.50
N THR A 258 39.73 -22.78 -11.33
CA THR A 258 39.30 -21.44 -10.90
C THR A 258 37.78 -21.38 -10.93
N LEU A 259 37.16 -20.87 -9.86
CA LEU A 259 35.75 -20.53 -9.89
C LEU A 259 35.47 -19.49 -10.98
N PRO A 260 34.30 -19.52 -11.64
CA PRO A 260 33.90 -18.47 -12.56
C PRO A 260 33.68 -17.14 -11.83
N ASN A 261 33.75 -16.03 -12.57
CA ASN A 261 33.46 -14.69 -12.04
C ASN A 261 31.94 -14.45 -11.82
N TYR A 262 31.12 -15.47 -12.01
CA TYR A 262 29.67 -15.43 -11.87
C TYR A 262 29.19 -16.59 -10.99
N ALA A 263 28.02 -16.45 -10.39
CA ALA A 263 27.36 -17.50 -9.63
C ALA A 263 25.84 -17.33 -9.67
N LYS A 264 25.09 -18.40 -9.39
CA LYS A 264 23.63 -18.34 -9.28
C LYS A 264 23.18 -17.59 -8.02
N THR A 265 21.92 -17.16 -8.02
CA THR A 265 21.23 -16.58 -6.87
C THR A 265 19.98 -17.38 -6.54
N ARG A 266 19.24 -16.93 -5.53
CA ARG A 266 17.86 -17.39 -5.29
C ARG A 266 16.90 -17.10 -6.45
N TYR A 267 17.20 -16.11 -7.29
CA TYR A 267 16.30 -15.62 -8.34
C TYR A 267 16.64 -16.16 -9.72
N VAL A 268 17.92 -16.19 -10.06
CA VAL A 268 18.38 -16.43 -11.42
C VAL A 268 19.60 -17.35 -11.44
N GLU A 269 19.81 -17.97 -12.60
CA GLU A 269 20.90 -18.94 -12.79
C GLU A 269 22.29 -18.29 -12.77
N TRP A 270 22.40 -16.96 -12.89
CA TRP A 270 23.67 -16.26 -12.80
C TRP A 270 23.52 -14.76 -12.45
N THR A 271 24.52 -14.24 -11.74
CA THR A 271 24.91 -12.83 -11.58
C THR A 271 26.43 -12.80 -11.36
N SER A 272 27.07 -11.64 -11.18
CA SER A 272 28.48 -11.61 -10.76
C SER A 272 28.72 -12.30 -9.41
N TRP A 273 29.89 -12.91 -9.24
CA TRP A 273 30.26 -13.55 -7.98
C TRP A 273 30.27 -12.56 -6.82
N ALA A 274 30.68 -11.31 -7.06
CA ALA A 274 30.63 -10.24 -6.08
C ALA A 274 29.21 -10.00 -5.52
N SER A 275 28.18 -10.03 -6.38
CA SER A 275 26.78 -9.92 -5.93
C SER A 275 26.28 -11.18 -5.23
N ALA A 276 26.58 -12.36 -5.78
CA ALA A 276 26.15 -13.65 -5.20
C ALA A 276 26.87 -14.03 -3.90
N SER A 277 27.96 -13.34 -3.56
CA SER A 277 28.70 -13.53 -2.30
C SER A 277 28.32 -12.50 -1.23
N ALA A 278 27.44 -11.56 -1.56
CA ALA A 278 26.89 -10.60 -0.63
C ALA A 278 25.91 -11.26 0.35
N ILE A 279 25.68 -10.64 1.50
CA ILE A 279 24.80 -11.22 2.50
C ILE A 279 23.33 -11.15 2.07
N TRP A 280 22.53 -12.14 2.47
CA TRP A 280 21.08 -12.13 2.27
C TRP A 280 20.37 -11.60 3.53
N PRO A 281 19.58 -10.51 3.46
CA PRO A 281 18.82 -10.00 4.59
C PRO A 281 17.72 -10.97 5.01
N ASN A 282 17.59 -11.22 6.31
CA ASN A 282 16.58 -12.12 6.87
C ASN A 282 16.37 -11.89 8.37
N ALA A 283 15.18 -12.22 8.89
CA ALA A 283 14.87 -12.32 10.31
C ALA A 283 14.80 -13.77 10.81
N GLY A 284 15.15 -13.95 12.09
CA GLY A 284 15.09 -15.21 12.81
C GLY A 284 15.57 -15.06 14.25
N ASP A 285 15.00 -15.85 15.17
CA ASP A 285 15.47 -16.01 16.55
C ASP A 285 15.67 -14.69 17.33
N GLY A 286 14.73 -13.74 17.18
CA GLY A 286 14.78 -12.46 17.88
C GLY A 286 15.84 -11.49 17.34
N SER A 287 16.30 -11.71 16.10
CA SER A 287 17.24 -10.83 15.41
C SER A 287 16.95 -10.76 13.92
N SER A 288 17.52 -9.78 13.23
CA SER A 288 17.55 -9.76 11.76
C SER A 288 18.88 -9.20 11.26
N THR A 289 19.22 -9.59 10.04
CA THR A 289 20.47 -9.19 9.39
C THR A 289 20.15 -8.27 8.22
N GLN A 290 20.86 -7.15 8.15
CA GLN A 290 20.81 -6.16 7.08
C GLN A 290 22.23 -5.82 6.59
N ALA A 291 22.33 -5.15 5.45
CA ALA A 291 23.58 -4.63 4.90
C ALA A 291 23.57 -3.08 4.84
N GLU A 292 24.70 -2.45 4.53
CA GLU A 292 24.77 -0.99 4.37
C GLU A 292 23.88 -0.46 3.24
N SER A 293 23.56 -1.28 2.24
CA SER A 293 22.59 -0.97 1.17
C SER A 293 21.13 -1.16 1.59
N SER A 294 20.87 -1.81 2.73
CA SER A 294 19.49 -2.03 3.16
C SER A 294 18.90 -0.71 3.65
N GLY A 295 17.87 -0.21 2.96
CA GLY A 295 17.16 1.00 3.37
C GLY A 295 16.22 0.77 4.57
N MET A 296 15.66 1.84 5.12
CA MET A 296 14.77 1.80 6.30
C MET A 296 13.54 0.89 6.09
N GLY A 297 13.08 0.71 4.85
CA GLY A 297 12.01 -0.22 4.51
C GLY A 297 12.34 -1.68 4.85
N THR A 298 13.59 -2.11 4.67
CA THR A 298 14.04 -3.44 5.10
C THR A 298 14.01 -3.55 6.62
N PHE A 299 14.54 -2.58 7.35
CA PHE A 299 14.50 -2.62 8.82
C PHE A 299 13.07 -2.62 9.38
N ALA A 300 12.16 -1.87 8.74
CA ALA A 300 10.76 -1.86 9.11
C ALA A 300 10.09 -3.22 8.87
N HIS A 301 10.32 -3.83 7.70
CA HIS A 301 9.84 -5.16 7.33
C HIS A 301 10.28 -6.22 8.35
N GLU A 302 11.57 -6.23 8.67
CA GLU A 302 12.11 -7.22 9.60
C GLU A 302 11.64 -6.98 11.05
N LEU A 303 11.41 -5.72 11.45
CA LEU A 303 10.80 -5.42 12.75
C LEU A 303 9.35 -5.92 12.83
N SER A 304 8.60 -5.90 11.73
CA SER A 304 7.23 -6.40 11.70
C SER A 304 7.14 -7.87 12.10
N HIS A 305 8.12 -8.71 11.76
CA HIS A 305 8.14 -10.12 12.16
C HIS A 305 8.10 -10.33 13.68
N LEU A 306 8.61 -9.37 14.49
CA LEU A 306 8.46 -9.43 15.96
C LEU A 306 7.00 -9.39 16.41
N LEU A 307 6.13 -8.81 15.59
CA LEU A 307 4.70 -8.71 15.85
C LEU A 307 3.93 -9.92 15.32
N ASN A 308 4.62 -11.02 14.99
CA ASN A 308 4.06 -12.30 14.60
C ASN A 308 3.22 -12.23 13.29
N VAL A 309 3.83 -11.62 12.29
CA VAL A 309 3.40 -11.64 10.88
C VAL A 309 4.53 -12.19 10.02
N GLY A 310 4.19 -12.97 9.00
CA GLY A 310 5.15 -13.51 8.04
C GLY A 310 5.19 -12.73 6.73
N ASP A 311 6.07 -13.16 5.85
CA ASP A 311 6.15 -12.67 4.47
C ASP A 311 4.89 -12.96 3.66
N ASN A 312 4.57 -12.05 2.73
CA ASN A 312 3.47 -12.13 1.78
C ASN A 312 3.91 -11.73 0.36
N TYR A 313 4.96 -12.37 -0.14
CA TYR A 313 5.47 -12.19 -1.50
C TYR A 313 5.83 -13.53 -2.16
N ASN A 314 5.92 -13.50 -3.48
CA ASN A 314 6.38 -14.59 -4.34
C ASN A 314 7.88 -14.45 -4.68
N ASN A 315 8.43 -15.44 -5.37
CA ASN A 315 9.67 -15.25 -6.14
C ASN A 315 9.30 -14.75 -7.55
N PRO A 316 9.72 -13.53 -7.95
CA PRO A 316 9.38 -12.97 -9.27
C PRO A 316 9.97 -13.72 -10.46
N TYR A 317 10.94 -14.61 -10.25
CA TYR A 317 11.57 -15.43 -11.29
C TYR A 317 11.42 -16.95 -11.00
N GLY A 318 10.50 -17.31 -10.11
CA GLY A 318 10.29 -18.70 -9.71
C GLY A 318 9.90 -19.62 -10.86
N LYS A 319 10.23 -20.91 -10.73
CA LYS A 319 9.79 -21.99 -11.62
C LYS A 319 9.05 -23.03 -10.76
N PRO A 320 7.71 -23.16 -10.85
CA PRO A 320 6.79 -22.41 -11.72
C PRO A 320 6.64 -20.95 -11.31
N LEU A 321 6.35 -20.09 -12.29
CA LEU A 321 6.16 -18.66 -12.08
C LEU A 321 4.83 -18.41 -11.37
N ARG A 322 4.84 -17.51 -10.39
CA ARG A 322 3.65 -17.07 -9.66
C ARG A 322 3.60 -15.55 -9.68
N ARG A 323 2.41 -14.97 -9.81
CA ARG A 323 2.20 -13.52 -9.65
C ARG A 323 2.51 -13.09 -8.22
N SER A 324 2.87 -11.82 -8.04
CA SER A 324 2.97 -11.20 -6.71
C SER A 324 1.64 -11.13 -5.98
N TYR A 325 1.67 -11.31 -4.65
CA TYR A 325 0.46 -11.39 -3.83
C TYR A 325 -0.10 -10.00 -3.50
N THR A 326 0.72 -9.15 -2.89
CA THR A 326 0.37 -7.75 -2.53
C THR A 326 1.35 -6.71 -3.05
N GLY A 327 2.54 -7.14 -3.49
CA GLY A 327 3.49 -6.31 -4.21
C GLY A 327 3.83 -4.98 -3.52
N PRO A 328 3.68 -3.81 -4.18
CA PRO A 328 4.07 -2.52 -3.62
C PRO A 328 3.15 -2.05 -2.49
N TRP A 329 1.97 -2.66 -2.36
CA TRP A 329 0.90 -2.18 -1.47
C TRP A 329 1.03 -2.66 -0.03
N SER A 330 1.97 -3.57 0.28
CA SER A 330 2.17 -4.12 1.62
C SER A 330 3.62 -4.08 2.06
N MET A 331 3.86 -3.57 3.27
CA MET A 331 5.14 -3.71 3.98
C MET A 331 5.65 -5.16 4.01
N MET A 332 4.76 -6.13 4.21
CA MET A 332 5.12 -7.56 4.26
C MET A 332 5.33 -8.20 2.88
N SER A 333 5.33 -7.38 1.83
CA SER A 333 5.61 -7.77 0.46
C SER A 333 6.77 -6.96 -0.10
N ARG A 334 6.67 -6.44 -1.33
CA ARG A 334 7.67 -5.52 -1.93
C ARG A 334 7.38 -4.05 -1.64
N GLY A 335 6.46 -3.74 -0.72
CA GLY A 335 6.35 -2.43 -0.12
C GLY A 335 7.59 -2.03 0.69
N SER A 336 8.41 -2.98 1.13
CA SER A 336 9.72 -2.71 1.73
C SER A 336 10.73 -2.11 0.74
N PHE A 337 10.47 -2.18 -0.57
CA PHE A 337 11.34 -1.64 -1.63
C PHE A 337 10.97 -0.20 -1.99
N ASN A 338 9.93 0.33 -1.37
CA ASN A 338 9.38 1.64 -1.61
C ASN A 338 10.41 2.76 -1.33
N GLY A 339 10.24 3.89 -2.00
CA GLY A 339 11.22 4.96 -2.06
C GLY A 339 11.39 5.49 -3.50
N PRO A 340 12.01 6.66 -3.66
CA PRO A 340 12.25 7.25 -4.98
C PRO A 340 13.28 6.45 -5.77
N GLY A 341 13.21 6.50 -7.10
CA GLY A 341 14.14 5.79 -8.00
C GLY A 341 13.95 4.27 -8.08
N GLY A 342 12.94 3.71 -7.39
CA GLY A 342 12.53 2.32 -7.54
C GLY A 342 13.59 1.26 -7.17
N PRO A 343 13.36 -0.02 -7.50
CA PRO A 343 14.17 -1.14 -7.03
C PRO A 343 15.63 -1.10 -7.50
N HIS A 344 15.92 -0.52 -8.67
CA HIS A 344 17.26 -0.47 -9.27
C HIS A 344 18.23 0.51 -8.60
N THR A 345 17.79 1.19 -7.54
CA THR A 345 18.63 2.09 -6.75
C THR A 345 18.93 1.57 -5.35
N ARG A 346 18.43 0.38 -4.99
CA ARG A 346 18.55 -0.21 -3.64
C ARG A 346 20.00 -0.55 -3.25
N TRP A 347 20.90 -0.79 -4.20
CA TRP A 347 22.30 -1.17 -3.94
C TRP A 347 23.17 -0.03 -3.41
N GLN A 348 22.66 1.21 -3.43
CA GLN A 348 23.43 2.39 -3.08
C GLN A 348 23.76 2.43 -1.58
N VAL A 349 24.96 2.89 -1.25
CA VAL A 349 25.42 3.14 0.11
C VAL A 349 25.81 4.62 0.24
N PRO A 350 25.17 5.40 1.14
CA PRO A 350 24.00 5.04 1.95
C PRO A 350 22.72 4.87 1.09
N PRO A 351 21.71 4.15 1.59
CA PRO A 351 20.50 3.81 0.84
C PRO A 351 19.49 4.96 0.89
N LEU A 352 19.61 5.90 -0.04
CA LEU A 352 18.84 7.15 -0.07
C LEU A 352 17.64 7.14 -1.03
N GLN A 353 17.41 6.03 -1.75
CA GLN A 353 16.46 5.92 -2.86
C GLN A 353 15.54 4.71 -2.65
N GLY A 354 15.47 3.74 -3.55
CA GLY A 354 14.69 2.52 -3.38
C GLY A 354 14.98 1.85 -2.03
N GLY A 355 13.93 1.45 -1.32
CA GLY A 355 14.01 0.88 0.04
C GLY A 355 14.24 1.91 1.16
N SER A 356 14.48 3.19 0.85
CA SER A 356 14.72 4.22 1.88
C SER A 356 13.49 4.53 2.73
N MET A 357 12.28 4.20 2.28
CA MET A 357 11.05 4.37 3.03
C MET A 357 10.05 3.29 2.63
N GLY A 358 9.74 2.36 3.51
CA GLY A 358 8.77 1.31 3.23
C GLY A 358 7.33 1.84 3.12
N SER A 359 6.44 1.13 2.43
CA SER A 359 5.01 1.47 2.39
C SER A 359 4.30 1.15 3.72
N GLN A 360 3.07 1.62 3.88
CA GLN A 360 2.25 1.28 5.05
C GLN A 360 1.95 -0.23 5.10
N HIS A 361 1.72 -0.76 6.30
CA HIS A 361 1.06 -2.05 6.46
C HIS A 361 -0.35 -1.99 5.86
N THR A 362 -0.86 -3.12 5.35
CA THR A 362 -2.24 -3.15 4.83
C THR A 362 -3.25 -2.97 5.97
N PHE A 363 -4.50 -2.64 5.65
CA PHE A 363 -5.58 -2.66 6.63
C PHE A 363 -5.65 -3.99 7.41
N HIS A 364 -5.45 -5.12 6.73
CA HIS A 364 -5.43 -6.44 7.37
C HIS A 364 -4.32 -6.54 8.43
N ASP A 365 -3.10 -6.15 8.04
CA ASP A 365 -1.93 -6.17 8.90
C ASP A 365 -2.10 -5.21 10.07
N LYS A 366 -2.60 -3.99 9.84
CA LYS A 366 -2.82 -2.98 10.89
C LYS A 366 -3.76 -3.46 11.98
N ILE A 367 -4.84 -4.17 11.62
CA ILE A 367 -5.77 -4.74 12.60
C ILE A 367 -5.12 -5.87 13.38
N ARG A 368 -4.40 -6.77 12.70
CA ARG A 368 -3.72 -7.91 13.32
C ARG A 368 -2.63 -7.48 14.29
N LEU A 369 -1.78 -6.54 13.86
CA LEU A 369 -0.61 -6.07 14.58
C LEU A 369 -0.96 -5.02 15.65
N GLY A 370 -2.22 -4.58 15.70
CA GLY A 370 -2.68 -3.58 16.66
C GLY A 370 -2.12 -2.18 16.38
N LEU A 371 -1.89 -1.86 15.10
CA LEU A 371 -1.39 -0.56 14.62
C LEU A 371 -2.51 0.46 14.47
N THR A 372 -3.77 0.04 14.49
CA THR A 372 -4.93 0.92 14.51
C THR A 372 -5.95 0.50 15.57
N THR A 373 -6.92 1.35 15.86
CA THR A 373 -8.04 1.01 16.76
C THR A 373 -8.99 0.04 16.08
N LYS A 374 -9.54 -0.92 16.84
CA LYS A 374 -10.51 -1.88 16.29
C LYS A 374 -11.76 -1.20 15.75
N ASP A 375 -12.15 -0.07 16.34
CA ASP A 375 -13.31 0.72 15.92
C ASP A 375 -13.16 1.37 14.55
N SER A 376 -11.96 1.38 13.97
CA SER A 376 -11.71 1.87 12.60
C SER A 376 -11.97 0.83 11.51
N ALA A 377 -12.41 -0.38 11.87
CA ALA A 377 -12.77 -1.45 10.96
C ALA A 377 -14.29 -1.68 10.93
N LEU A 378 -14.85 -1.82 9.73
CA LEU A 378 -16.21 -2.32 9.55
C LEU A 378 -16.19 -3.83 9.32
N ASN A 379 -16.42 -4.61 10.38
CA ASN A 379 -16.44 -6.08 10.31
C ASN A 379 -17.84 -6.58 9.95
N ILE A 380 -17.97 -7.25 8.80
CA ILE A 380 -19.24 -7.77 8.28
C ILE A 380 -19.09 -9.25 7.93
N SER A 381 -20.21 -9.97 7.89
CA SER A 381 -20.26 -11.36 7.44
C SER A 381 -20.95 -11.43 6.09
N ARG A 382 -20.40 -12.19 5.14
CA ARG A 382 -21.05 -12.53 3.87
C ARG A 382 -22.41 -13.18 4.10
N GLU A 383 -22.49 -14.10 5.05
CA GLU A 383 -23.72 -14.82 5.37
C GLU A 383 -24.77 -13.87 5.94
N ALA A 384 -24.38 -12.96 6.83
CA ALA A 384 -25.29 -11.95 7.36
C ALA A 384 -25.72 -10.92 6.29
N LEU A 385 -24.85 -10.56 5.33
CA LEU A 385 -25.20 -9.70 4.19
C LEU A 385 -26.36 -10.27 3.35
N ALA A 386 -26.48 -11.61 3.27
CA ALA A 386 -27.58 -12.25 2.54
C ALA A 386 -28.96 -12.02 3.19
N GLU A 387 -28.98 -11.64 4.46
CA GLU A 387 -30.19 -11.39 5.27
C GLU A 387 -30.40 -9.90 5.57
N SER A 388 -29.33 -9.11 5.63
CA SER A 388 -29.39 -7.69 5.99
C SER A 388 -29.46 -6.76 4.78
N GLY A 389 -28.99 -7.17 3.62
CA GLY A 389 -28.92 -6.33 2.41
C GLY A 389 -27.55 -5.68 2.20
N LEU A 390 -27.47 -4.74 1.26
CA LEU A 390 -26.21 -4.07 0.93
C LEU A 390 -25.78 -3.09 2.04
N ILE A 391 -24.47 -2.96 2.19
CA ILE A 391 -23.81 -2.02 3.10
C ILE A 391 -23.12 -0.94 2.27
N VAL A 392 -23.32 0.33 2.65
CA VAL A 392 -22.59 1.48 2.08
C VAL A 392 -21.79 2.14 3.19
N ALA A 393 -20.50 2.36 2.96
CA ALA A 393 -19.61 2.99 3.95
C ALA A 393 -18.59 3.90 3.27
N ARG A 394 -18.12 4.91 4.01
CA ARG A 394 -16.99 5.74 3.60
C ARG A 394 -15.72 5.21 4.24
N VAL A 395 -14.72 4.91 3.43
CA VAL A 395 -13.41 4.39 3.84
C VAL A 395 -12.36 5.47 3.60
N THR A 396 -11.59 5.81 4.63
CA THR A 396 -10.51 6.81 4.57
C THR A 396 -9.18 6.14 4.30
N ALA A 397 -8.26 6.83 3.63
CA ALA A 397 -6.93 6.33 3.34
C ALA A 397 -6.20 5.84 4.61
N ARG A 398 -5.55 4.68 4.51
CA ARG A 398 -4.92 3.97 5.65
C ARG A 398 -3.78 4.71 6.36
N VAL A 399 -3.21 5.72 5.69
CA VAL A 399 -2.16 6.60 6.22
C VAL A 399 -2.70 7.68 7.16
N ILE A 400 -4.02 7.91 7.16
CA ILE A 400 -4.67 8.93 7.98
C ILE A 400 -5.07 8.34 9.33
N VAL A 401 -4.76 9.06 10.41
CA VAL A 401 -5.25 8.73 11.75
C VAL A 401 -6.77 8.86 11.76
N PRO A 402 -7.52 7.76 11.97
CA PRO A 402 -8.97 7.81 11.96
C PRO A 402 -9.49 8.62 13.15
N LYS A 403 -10.47 9.50 12.92
CA LYS A 403 -11.23 10.13 14.00
C LYS A 403 -12.27 9.13 14.54
N PRO A 404 -12.85 9.35 15.73
CA PRO A 404 -13.92 8.50 16.23
C PRO A 404 -15.05 8.36 15.20
N GLY A 405 -15.32 7.13 14.75
CA GLY A 405 -16.33 6.81 13.74
C GLY A 405 -15.83 6.76 12.30
N ASP A 406 -14.60 7.20 12.02
CA ASP A 406 -13.99 7.04 10.69
C ASP A 406 -13.55 5.58 10.51
N LEU A 407 -13.78 5.05 9.30
CA LEU A 407 -13.31 3.72 8.90
C LEU A 407 -12.08 3.85 8.02
N ILE A 408 -11.10 2.97 8.20
CA ILE A 408 -9.95 2.80 7.29
C ILE A 408 -10.05 1.53 6.43
N GLY A 409 -11.04 0.67 6.72
CA GLY A 409 -11.32 -0.49 5.89
C GLY A 409 -12.61 -1.22 6.25
N ILE A 410 -13.05 -2.07 5.31
CA ILE A 410 -14.16 -3.00 5.48
C ILE A 410 -13.60 -4.42 5.45
N HIS A 411 -13.91 -5.22 6.46
CA HIS A 411 -13.53 -6.63 6.55
C HIS A 411 -14.77 -7.52 6.37
N VAL A 412 -14.76 -8.38 5.35
CA VAL A 412 -15.88 -9.26 5.00
C VAL A 412 -15.49 -10.70 5.29
N ALA A 413 -15.94 -11.22 6.43
CA ALA A 413 -15.72 -12.60 6.80
C ALA A 413 -16.68 -13.55 6.08
N MET A 414 -16.19 -14.75 5.76
CA MET A 414 -16.97 -15.83 5.17
C MET A 414 -16.80 -17.11 5.95
N ASN A 415 -17.86 -17.91 6.06
CA ASN A 415 -17.75 -19.24 6.65
C ASN A 415 -16.89 -20.19 5.82
N LYS A 416 -16.85 -20.01 4.49
CA LYS A 416 -16.12 -20.86 3.56
C LYS A 416 -15.93 -20.18 2.20
N ASP A 417 -14.72 -20.29 1.64
CA ASP A 417 -14.44 -20.00 0.23
C ASP A 417 -15.06 -21.07 -0.68
N LYS A 418 -15.85 -20.62 -1.64
CA LYS A 418 -16.52 -21.49 -2.61
C LYS A 418 -15.75 -21.62 -3.93
N SER A 419 -14.64 -20.90 -4.09
CA SER A 419 -13.84 -20.89 -5.31
C SER A 419 -13.43 -22.31 -5.71
N PRO A 420 -13.50 -22.67 -7.01
CA PRO A 420 -12.99 -23.95 -7.47
C PRO A 420 -11.48 -24.01 -7.25
N LYS A 421 -10.95 -25.20 -6.97
CA LYS A 421 -9.50 -25.38 -6.87
C LYS A 421 -8.83 -24.99 -8.19
N CYS A 422 -7.73 -24.24 -8.10
CA CYS A 422 -6.79 -23.95 -9.17
C CYS A 422 -5.41 -24.51 -8.79
N ASP A 423 -4.51 -24.63 -9.76
CA ASP A 423 -3.15 -25.17 -9.56
C ASP A 423 -2.10 -24.09 -9.75
N VAL A 424 -1.47 -23.70 -8.64
CA VAL A 424 -0.38 -22.72 -8.55
C VAL A 424 0.89 -23.11 -9.30
N ASN A 425 0.96 -24.34 -9.85
CA ASN A 425 2.08 -24.80 -10.67
C ASN A 425 1.85 -24.63 -12.17
N THR A 426 0.61 -24.43 -12.59
CA THR A 426 0.22 -24.31 -14.00
C THR A 426 -0.50 -23.00 -14.32
N ASP A 427 -1.04 -22.31 -13.31
CA ASP A 427 -1.67 -21.00 -13.44
C ASP A 427 -0.99 -19.96 -12.54
N ILE A 428 -0.39 -18.96 -13.18
CA ILE A 428 0.31 -17.85 -12.52
C ILE A 428 -0.63 -16.96 -11.69
N TYR A 429 -1.91 -16.89 -12.06
CA TYR A 429 -2.94 -16.08 -11.38
C TYR A 429 -3.70 -16.86 -10.31
N CYS A 430 -3.38 -18.14 -10.11
CA CYS A 430 -3.97 -18.94 -9.06
C CYS A 430 -3.53 -18.43 -7.68
N ASP A 431 -4.49 -17.93 -6.90
CA ASP A 431 -4.27 -17.39 -5.55
C ASP A 431 -4.10 -18.49 -4.47
N GLY A 432 -4.28 -19.75 -4.85
CA GLY A 432 -4.22 -20.92 -3.98
C GLY A 432 -5.52 -21.24 -3.24
N ASN A 433 -6.60 -20.48 -3.45
CA ASN A 433 -7.93 -20.62 -2.82
C ASN A 433 -7.91 -20.62 -1.28
N ASP A 434 -9.05 -21.01 -0.69
CA ASP A 434 -9.27 -21.17 0.75
C ASP A 434 -9.03 -19.87 1.54
N TYR A 435 -9.44 -18.73 0.98
CA TYR A 435 -9.43 -17.46 1.70
C TYR A 435 -10.67 -17.30 2.57
N GLN A 436 -10.49 -16.87 3.81
CA GLN A 436 -11.61 -16.73 4.75
C GLN A 436 -12.35 -15.41 4.55
N ASN A 437 -11.69 -14.39 4.00
CA ASN A 437 -12.22 -13.03 4.03
C ASN A 437 -11.89 -12.22 2.77
N TYR A 438 -12.60 -11.09 2.60
CA TYR A 438 -12.23 -9.99 1.70
C TYR A 438 -12.00 -8.71 2.50
N ASN A 439 -11.13 -7.84 2.02
CA ASN A 439 -10.93 -6.51 2.56
C ASN A 439 -11.08 -5.43 1.49
N VAL A 440 -11.58 -4.27 1.91
CA VAL A 440 -11.61 -3.02 1.15
C VAL A 440 -10.79 -1.99 1.93
N GLU A 441 -9.77 -1.40 1.30
CA GLU A 441 -8.95 -0.34 1.90
C GLU A 441 -8.64 0.76 0.89
N VAL A 442 -8.36 1.97 1.37
CA VAL A 442 -7.98 3.11 0.52
C VAL A 442 -6.50 3.41 0.68
N ILE A 443 -5.80 3.55 -0.44
CA ILE A 443 -4.39 3.93 -0.51
C ILE A 443 -4.30 5.33 -1.09
N ASP A 444 -3.48 6.19 -0.49
CA ASP A 444 -3.19 7.54 -0.98
C ASP A 444 -1.68 7.75 -0.98
N ARG A 445 -1.15 8.37 -2.03
CA ARG A 445 0.29 8.65 -2.18
C ARG A 445 0.70 9.79 -1.24
N MET A 446 0.85 9.44 0.02
CA MET A 446 1.11 10.32 1.16
C MET A 446 1.82 9.54 2.27
N GLY A 447 2.66 10.22 3.05
CA GLY A 447 3.48 9.62 4.09
C GLY A 447 4.39 8.54 3.52
N ALA A 448 4.48 7.41 4.22
CA ALA A 448 5.13 6.18 3.82
C ALA A 448 4.59 5.63 2.48
N ASP A 449 3.33 5.86 2.14
CA ASP A 449 2.75 5.46 0.85
C ASP A 449 3.06 6.45 -0.29
N SER A 450 3.81 7.54 -0.07
CA SER A 450 4.09 8.56 -1.11
C SER A 450 4.73 7.99 -2.39
N PHE A 451 5.54 6.94 -2.23
CA PHE A 451 6.24 6.28 -3.34
C PHE A 451 5.53 5.03 -3.86
N CYS A 452 4.33 4.70 -3.32
CA CYS A 452 3.49 3.68 -3.92
C CYS A 452 3.01 4.17 -5.31
N PRO A 453 2.74 3.25 -6.26
CA PRO A 453 2.47 3.64 -7.64
C PRO A 453 1.22 4.52 -7.85
N ASP A 454 0.17 4.32 -7.05
CA ASP A 454 -1.18 4.84 -7.33
C ASP A 454 -1.94 5.22 -6.05
N SER A 455 -3.06 5.94 -6.20
CA SER A 455 -4.00 6.26 -5.13
C SER A 455 -5.41 5.83 -5.53
N GLY A 456 -6.06 4.99 -4.73
CA GLY A 456 -7.34 4.39 -5.09
C GLY A 456 -7.82 3.37 -4.06
N VAL A 457 -8.71 2.47 -4.46
CA VAL A 457 -9.23 1.40 -3.59
C VAL A 457 -8.55 0.08 -3.89
N MET A 458 -7.93 -0.51 -2.87
CA MET A 458 -7.42 -1.87 -2.93
C MET A 458 -8.49 -2.84 -2.43
N LEU A 459 -8.78 -3.86 -3.25
CA LEU A 459 -9.56 -5.03 -2.86
C LEU A 459 -8.61 -6.22 -2.68
N SER A 460 -8.78 -6.99 -1.61
CA SER A 460 -7.95 -8.18 -1.39
C SER A 460 -8.70 -9.32 -0.74
N LYS A 461 -8.30 -10.55 -1.04
CA LYS A 461 -8.67 -11.75 -0.28
C LYS A 461 -7.69 -11.92 0.88
N THR A 462 -8.16 -12.34 2.05
CA THR A 462 -7.30 -12.56 3.22
C THR A 462 -7.59 -13.85 3.97
N ARG A 463 -6.53 -14.42 4.55
CA ARG A 463 -6.57 -15.54 5.47
C ARG A 463 -6.43 -15.06 6.91
N ASP A 464 -7.01 -15.79 7.84
CA ASP A 464 -6.92 -15.43 9.27
C ASP A 464 -5.50 -15.60 9.83
N ARG A 465 -4.68 -16.46 9.20
CA ARG A 465 -3.27 -16.64 9.53
C ARG A 465 -2.41 -15.81 8.58
N ALA A 466 -1.64 -14.87 9.11
CA ALA A 466 -0.77 -14.00 8.32
C ALA A 466 0.64 -14.57 8.11
N PHE A 467 0.74 -15.73 7.44
CA PHE A 467 2.01 -16.34 7.05
C PHE A 467 1.91 -16.89 5.62
N SER A 468 2.94 -16.65 4.79
CA SER A 468 2.99 -17.07 3.37
C SER A 468 1.95 -16.34 2.51
N ASN A 469 1.16 -17.03 1.68
CA ASN A 469 0.14 -16.43 0.82
C ASN A 469 -1.15 -16.07 1.57
N TYR A 470 -1.06 -15.15 2.54
CA TYR A 470 -2.20 -14.82 3.39
C TYR A 470 -3.03 -13.63 2.91
N GLN A 471 -2.50 -12.77 2.05
CA GLN A 471 -3.27 -11.68 1.45
C GLN A 471 -2.99 -11.61 -0.05
N TRP A 472 -4.05 -11.56 -0.86
CA TRP A 472 -3.97 -11.55 -2.31
C TRP A 472 -4.75 -10.38 -2.90
N THR A 473 -4.09 -9.55 -3.69
CA THR A 473 -4.69 -8.37 -4.34
C THR A 473 -5.55 -8.81 -5.51
N ILE A 474 -6.79 -8.33 -5.52
CA ILE A 474 -7.67 -8.44 -6.68
C ILE A 474 -7.26 -7.34 -7.65
N ASP A 475 -6.89 -7.72 -8.87
CA ASP A 475 -6.39 -6.79 -9.87
C ASP A 475 -7.52 -6.17 -10.67
N ALA A 476 -7.62 -4.84 -10.69
CA ALA A 476 -8.49 -4.16 -11.64
C ALA A 476 -7.98 -4.26 -13.10
N ASN A 477 -6.67 -4.51 -13.28
CA ASN A 477 -5.94 -4.52 -14.53
C ASN A 477 -5.03 -5.77 -14.64
N PRO A 478 -5.58 -6.99 -14.65
CA PRO A 478 -4.81 -8.24 -14.54
C PRO A 478 -3.92 -8.56 -15.76
N GLN A 479 -3.97 -7.76 -16.82
CA GLN A 479 -3.09 -7.91 -17.97
C GLN A 479 -1.63 -7.64 -17.59
N ASP A 480 -0.69 -8.17 -18.39
CA ASP A 480 0.70 -7.74 -18.33
C ASP A 480 0.79 -6.22 -18.57
N ILE A 481 1.39 -5.51 -17.62
CA ILE A 481 1.58 -4.06 -17.69
C ILE A 481 2.56 -3.65 -18.79
N LYS A 482 3.37 -4.60 -19.30
CA LYS A 482 4.36 -4.39 -20.37
C LYS A 482 5.30 -3.22 -20.07
N GLN A 483 5.79 -3.18 -18.84
CA GLN A 483 6.78 -2.20 -18.39
C GLN A 483 8.19 -2.72 -18.67
N VAL A 484 9.03 -1.89 -19.28
CA VAL A 484 10.47 -2.15 -19.39
C VAL A 484 11.07 -2.07 -18.00
N ASP A 485 11.82 -3.11 -17.63
CA ASP A 485 12.61 -3.19 -16.40
C ASP A 485 13.93 -2.42 -16.59
N PHE A 486 14.70 -2.83 -17.59
CA PHE A 486 15.97 -2.23 -17.96
C PHE A 486 16.29 -2.47 -19.44
N HIS A 487 17.35 -1.84 -19.93
CA HIS A 487 17.93 -2.16 -21.24
C HIS A 487 19.21 -2.97 -21.03
N CYS A 488 19.31 -4.13 -21.69
CA CYS A 488 20.53 -4.94 -21.71
C CYS A 488 21.70 -4.13 -22.31
N PRO A 489 22.97 -4.55 -22.10
CA PRO A 489 24.13 -3.85 -22.68
C PRO A 489 24.10 -3.67 -24.20
N ASP A 490 23.45 -4.58 -24.94
CA ASP A 490 23.21 -4.46 -26.38
C ASP A 490 22.06 -3.50 -26.77
N GLY A 491 21.36 -2.92 -25.80
CA GLY A 491 20.22 -2.00 -25.95
C GLY A 491 18.85 -2.67 -25.98
N THR A 492 18.77 -4.01 -26.01
CA THR A 492 17.51 -4.75 -26.03
C THR A 492 16.71 -4.47 -24.75
N PRO A 493 15.41 -4.14 -24.84
CA PRO A 493 14.59 -3.96 -23.64
C PRO A 493 14.31 -5.30 -22.97
N ALA A 494 14.59 -5.39 -21.67
CA ALA A 494 14.13 -6.46 -20.80
C ALA A 494 12.85 -6.00 -20.10
N MET A 495 11.77 -6.78 -20.20
CA MET A 495 10.49 -6.46 -19.55
C MET A 495 10.47 -7.00 -18.13
N ILE A 496 9.74 -6.33 -17.23
CA ILE A 496 9.50 -6.90 -15.89
C ILE A 496 8.79 -8.26 -16.04
N SER A 497 9.16 -9.23 -15.21
CA SER A 497 8.51 -10.55 -15.28
C SER A 497 7.04 -10.46 -14.85
N LEU A 498 6.22 -11.44 -15.24
CA LEU A 498 4.83 -11.54 -14.74
C LEU A 498 4.76 -11.85 -13.23
N GLY A 499 5.88 -12.28 -12.63
CA GLY A 499 5.99 -12.46 -11.19
C GLY A 499 6.42 -11.20 -10.45
N ASP A 500 6.88 -10.16 -11.15
CA ASP A 500 7.33 -8.92 -10.51
C ASP A 500 6.18 -8.21 -9.79
N TYR A 501 6.49 -7.55 -8.68
CA TYR A 501 5.50 -6.83 -7.90
C TYR A 501 4.94 -5.60 -8.61
N ARG A 502 5.71 -5.00 -9.52
CA ARG A 502 5.30 -3.85 -10.34
C ARG A 502 4.20 -4.20 -11.34
N GLN A 503 3.93 -5.48 -11.59
CA GLN A 503 2.72 -5.93 -12.28
C GLN A 503 1.43 -5.53 -11.54
N LEU A 504 1.52 -5.09 -10.28
CA LEU A 504 0.38 -4.59 -9.50
C LEU A 504 0.26 -3.06 -9.49
N ALA A 505 1.10 -2.33 -10.25
CA ALA A 505 1.18 -0.88 -10.14
C ALA A 505 -0.11 -0.15 -10.52
N ASP A 506 -0.92 -0.74 -11.41
CA ASP A 506 -2.23 -0.24 -11.86
C ASP A 506 -3.41 -1.06 -11.30
N ALA A 507 -3.19 -1.86 -10.25
CA ALA A 507 -4.19 -2.79 -9.74
C ALA A 507 -5.34 -2.16 -8.94
N LEU A 508 -5.19 -0.90 -8.50
CA LEU A 508 -6.20 -0.23 -7.67
C LEU A 508 -7.46 0.08 -8.47
N PHE A 509 -8.61 0.01 -7.79
CA PHE A 509 -9.91 0.35 -8.35
C PHE A 509 -10.17 1.86 -8.22
N HIS A 510 -10.80 2.43 -9.25
CA HIS A 510 -11.17 3.85 -9.31
C HIS A 510 -12.65 4.02 -9.61
N ALA A 511 -13.25 5.09 -9.11
CA ALA A 511 -14.66 5.37 -9.31
C ALA A 511 -14.98 5.87 -10.74
N GLY A 512 -16.22 5.68 -11.15
CA GLY A 512 -16.73 6.24 -12.41
C GLY A 512 -16.22 5.57 -13.68
N THR A 513 -16.66 6.07 -14.82
CA THR A 513 -16.37 5.48 -16.13
C THR A 513 -15.12 6.09 -16.75
N ARG A 514 -14.42 5.30 -17.59
CA ARG A 514 -13.22 5.73 -18.32
C ARG A 514 -12.05 6.16 -17.43
N SER A 515 -12.00 5.67 -16.19
CA SER A 515 -10.89 5.92 -15.27
C SER A 515 -9.56 5.33 -15.76
N GLY A 516 -9.60 4.28 -16.57
CA GLY A 516 -8.44 3.42 -16.85
C GLY A 516 -8.37 2.21 -15.92
N SER A 517 -9.31 2.10 -14.97
CA SER A 517 -9.45 0.99 -14.04
C SER A 517 -10.93 0.56 -13.92
N GLN A 518 -11.21 -0.45 -13.08
CA GLN A 518 -12.56 -0.90 -12.75
C GLN A 518 -13.11 -0.13 -11.55
N TYR A 519 -14.43 0.09 -11.54
CA TYR A 519 -15.16 0.70 -10.42
C TYR A 519 -15.98 -0.33 -9.61
N GLU A 520 -15.91 -1.62 -9.96
CA GLU A 520 -16.64 -2.68 -9.29
C GLU A 520 -15.96 -4.05 -9.48
N TYR A 521 -16.20 -4.98 -8.54
CA TYR A 521 -15.72 -6.35 -8.63
C TYR A 521 -16.82 -7.34 -8.19
N THR A 522 -17.05 -8.37 -9.01
CA THR A 522 -17.99 -9.45 -8.71
C THR A 522 -17.24 -10.76 -8.46
N ASP A 523 -17.37 -11.30 -7.24
CA ASP A 523 -17.06 -12.71 -7.01
C ASP A 523 -18.37 -13.52 -7.07
N LYS A 524 -18.67 -14.05 -8.26
CA LYS A 524 -19.90 -14.82 -8.49
C LYS A 524 -19.93 -16.09 -7.65
N VAL A 525 -18.79 -16.71 -7.41
CA VAL A 525 -18.69 -18.01 -6.73
C VAL A 525 -18.91 -17.83 -5.23
N ASN A 526 -18.38 -16.75 -4.67
CA ASN A 526 -18.62 -16.35 -3.28
C ASN A 526 -19.84 -15.45 -3.10
N ASN A 527 -20.66 -15.22 -4.13
CA ASN A 527 -21.86 -14.39 -4.09
C ASN A 527 -21.62 -12.98 -3.52
N LEU A 528 -20.48 -12.36 -3.82
CA LEU A 528 -20.15 -11.01 -3.34
C LEU A 528 -19.99 -10.03 -4.49
N GLN A 529 -20.42 -8.80 -4.27
CA GLN A 529 -20.23 -7.69 -5.18
C GLN A 529 -19.73 -6.48 -4.39
N PHE A 530 -18.66 -5.87 -4.90
CA PHE A 530 -18.01 -4.68 -4.36
C PHE A 530 -18.19 -3.52 -5.33
N TYR A 531 -18.36 -2.32 -4.79
CA TYR A 531 -18.60 -1.10 -5.56
C TYR A 531 -17.70 0.04 -5.07
N ILE A 532 -17.04 0.72 -5.99
CA ILE A 532 -16.25 1.94 -5.77
C ILE A 532 -17.06 3.09 -6.34
N ILE A 533 -17.79 3.79 -5.46
CA ILE A 533 -18.92 4.64 -5.89
C ILE A 533 -18.46 6.07 -6.14
N GLU A 534 -17.73 6.68 -5.21
CA GLU A 534 -17.38 8.10 -5.29
C GLU A 534 -16.08 8.39 -4.53
N PRO A 535 -15.12 9.08 -5.14
CA PRO A 535 -13.93 9.56 -4.46
C PRO A 535 -14.25 10.88 -3.75
N HIS A 536 -13.63 11.09 -2.59
CA HIS A 536 -13.72 12.31 -1.82
C HIS A 536 -12.32 12.75 -1.44
N ARG A 537 -11.96 13.98 -1.77
CA ARG A 537 -10.75 14.62 -1.24
C ARG A 537 -11.15 15.91 -0.55
N ASP A 538 -10.91 15.99 0.75
CA ASP A 538 -11.27 17.17 1.52
C ASP A 538 -10.29 18.33 1.30
N GLU A 539 -10.57 19.48 1.91
CA GLU A 539 -9.78 20.71 1.74
C GLU A 539 -8.35 20.60 2.27
N VAL A 540 -8.10 19.68 3.21
CA VAL A 540 -6.75 19.42 3.74
C VAL A 540 -6.05 18.27 3.01
N GLY A 541 -6.69 17.73 1.97
CA GLY A 541 -6.14 16.72 1.08
C GLY A 541 -6.36 15.28 1.51
N VAL A 542 -7.20 14.98 2.49
CA VAL A 542 -7.48 13.59 2.91
C VAL A 542 -8.35 12.88 1.87
N LEU A 543 -7.86 11.75 1.35
CA LEU A 543 -8.60 10.87 0.45
C LEU A 543 -9.51 9.90 1.23
N SER A 544 -10.74 9.78 0.77
CA SER A 544 -11.67 8.71 1.18
C SER A 544 -12.55 8.30 0.00
N TYR A 545 -13.09 7.09 0.03
CA TYR A 545 -14.05 6.59 -0.96
C TYR A 545 -15.35 6.19 -0.31
N THR A 546 -16.47 6.54 -0.93
CA THR A 546 -17.74 5.84 -0.69
C THR A 546 -17.68 4.51 -1.42
N THR A 547 -17.79 3.41 -0.68
CA THR A 547 -17.80 2.05 -1.21
C THR A 547 -19.06 1.32 -0.76
N ALA A 548 -19.38 0.21 -1.42
CA ALA A 548 -20.44 -0.67 -0.99
C ALA A 548 -20.11 -2.15 -1.20
N VAL A 549 -20.70 -2.99 -0.37
CA VAL A 549 -20.60 -4.45 -0.47
C VAL A 549 -22.00 -5.04 -0.36
N ARG A 550 -22.31 -6.01 -1.22
CA ARG A 550 -23.56 -6.78 -1.11
C ARG A 550 -23.37 -8.25 -1.39
N TYR A 551 -24.33 -9.02 -0.90
CA TYR A 551 -24.53 -10.39 -1.33
C TYR A 551 -25.31 -10.45 -2.66
N VAL A 552 -24.90 -11.35 -3.56
CA VAL A 552 -25.54 -11.56 -4.87
C VAL A 552 -26.51 -12.74 -4.79
N GLY A 553 -27.81 -12.45 -4.99
CA GLY A 553 -28.89 -13.45 -4.93
C GLY A 553 -29.53 -13.64 -3.55
N GLY A 554 -29.26 -12.74 -2.60
CA GLY A 554 -29.84 -12.75 -1.25
C GLY A 554 -31.24 -12.15 -1.22
N LYS A 555 -31.94 -12.34 -0.11
CA LYS A 555 -33.23 -11.66 0.12
C LYS A 555 -32.94 -10.30 0.72
N ASP A 556 -33.22 -9.24 -0.04
CA ASP A 556 -33.12 -7.90 0.52
C ASP A 556 -34.34 -7.63 1.43
N PRO A 557 -34.15 -7.39 2.73
CA PRO A 557 -35.26 -7.14 3.65
C PRO A 557 -35.85 -5.73 3.50
N HIS A 558 -35.16 -4.82 2.81
CA HIS A 558 -35.58 -3.44 2.63
C HIS A 558 -36.57 -3.30 1.49
N LYS A 559 -37.46 -2.30 1.61
CA LYS A 559 -38.26 -1.88 0.46
C LYS A 559 -37.38 -0.98 -0.41
N ARG A 560 -36.97 -1.45 -1.58
CA ARG A 560 -36.22 -0.66 -2.56
C ARG A 560 -37.14 0.22 -3.40
N GLY A 561 -36.62 1.35 -3.86
CA GLY A 561 -37.38 2.31 -4.65
C GLY A 561 -36.50 3.45 -5.14
N VAL A 562 -36.83 3.96 -6.33
CA VAL A 562 -36.11 5.07 -6.96
C VAL A 562 -37.10 5.94 -7.72
N LYS A 563 -36.84 7.25 -7.71
CA LYS A 563 -37.53 8.22 -8.56
C LYS A 563 -36.50 9.23 -9.09
N LEU A 564 -36.66 9.64 -10.33
CA LEU A 564 -35.94 10.77 -10.91
C LEU A 564 -36.90 11.94 -11.08
N ASP A 565 -36.44 13.16 -10.81
CA ASP A 565 -37.23 14.36 -11.10
C ASP A 565 -37.44 14.53 -12.61
N LYS A 566 -38.64 15.00 -12.96
CA LYS A 566 -39.00 15.28 -14.35
C LYS A 566 -38.27 16.55 -14.81
N ASN A 567 -37.75 16.53 -16.04
CA ASN A 567 -37.01 17.62 -16.67
C ASN A 567 -35.71 17.97 -15.93
N ALA A 568 -34.64 17.25 -16.27
CA ALA A 568 -33.30 17.58 -15.79
C ALA A 568 -32.89 19.01 -16.13
N LYS A 569 -32.08 19.61 -15.28
CA LYS A 569 -31.49 20.93 -15.53
C LYS A 569 -30.31 20.77 -16.47
N VAL A 570 -30.24 21.58 -17.53
CA VAL A 570 -29.03 21.73 -18.32
C VAL A 570 -28.13 22.71 -17.57
N ILE A 571 -26.92 22.27 -17.24
CA ILE A 571 -25.89 23.05 -16.56
C ILE A 571 -24.73 23.23 -17.54
N SER A 572 -24.30 24.47 -17.72
CA SER A 572 -23.15 24.82 -18.56
C SER A 572 -22.38 25.98 -17.97
N SER A 573 -21.05 25.96 -18.12
CA SER A 573 -20.13 27.01 -17.69
C SER A 573 -19.84 27.95 -18.87
N ASN A 574 -20.91 28.51 -19.45
CA ASN A 574 -20.90 29.31 -20.69
C ASN A 574 -20.46 28.55 -21.95
N THR A 575 -20.51 27.22 -21.93
CA THR A 575 -20.17 26.36 -23.08
C THR A 575 -21.42 25.81 -23.75
N LYS A 576 -21.37 25.67 -25.08
CA LYS A 576 -22.44 25.00 -25.84
C LYS A 576 -22.16 23.51 -26.00
N PRO A 577 -23.18 22.70 -26.34
CA PRO A 577 -22.98 21.29 -26.67
C PRO A 577 -21.94 21.03 -27.77
N THR A 578 -21.78 21.96 -28.72
CA THR A 578 -20.78 21.89 -29.81
C THR A 578 -19.36 22.22 -29.38
N ASP A 579 -19.18 22.85 -28.22
CA ASP A 579 -17.87 23.32 -27.75
C ASP A 579 -17.24 22.27 -26.81
N LYS A 580 -17.38 22.46 -25.49
CA LYS A 580 -16.90 21.54 -24.45
C LYS A 580 -17.99 20.60 -23.92
N GLY A 581 -19.21 20.71 -24.46
CA GLY A 581 -20.38 20.00 -23.98
C GLY A 581 -21.15 20.76 -22.90
N VAL A 582 -22.24 20.15 -22.46
CA VAL A 582 -23.09 20.57 -21.33
C VAL A 582 -23.41 19.37 -20.45
N THR A 583 -23.89 19.61 -19.23
CA THR A 583 -24.28 18.56 -18.29
C THR A 583 -25.79 18.56 -18.09
N CYS A 584 -26.44 17.42 -18.31
CA CYS A 584 -27.80 17.18 -17.83
C CYS A 584 -27.72 16.69 -16.38
N SER A 585 -28.23 17.51 -15.46
CA SER A 585 -28.25 17.24 -14.02
C SER A 585 -29.64 16.79 -13.57
N PHE A 586 -29.69 15.57 -13.02
CA PHE A 586 -30.91 14.92 -12.53
C PHE A 586 -30.84 14.81 -11.00
N THR A 587 -31.98 15.01 -10.34
CA THR A 587 -32.12 14.70 -8.91
C THR A 587 -32.72 13.30 -8.78
N LEU A 588 -31.94 12.39 -8.19
CA LEU A 588 -32.34 11.03 -7.87
C LEU A 588 -32.83 10.98 -6.42
N HIS A 589 -34.00 10.41 -6.20
CA HIS A 589 -34.62 10.20 -4.90
C HIS A 589 -34.60 8.72 -4.56
N ASN A 590 -34.02 8.36 -3.41
CA ASN A 590 -34.19 7.04 -2.85
C ASN A 590 -35.53 6.99 -2.10
N THR A 591 -36.55 6.40 -2.74
CA THR A 591 -37.90 6.28 -2.18
C THR A 591 -38.10 4.99 -1.39
N GLY A 592 -37.03 4.25 -1.14
CA GLY A 592 -37.06 3.04 -0.34
C GLY A 592 -37.26 3.32 1.15
N THR A 593 -37.44 2.25 1.93
CA THR A 593 -37.57 2.33 3.38
C THR A 593 -36.77 1.24 4.07
N TYR A 594 -36.03 1.64 5.11
CA TYR A 594 -35.29 0.74 5.98
C TYR A 594 -36.21 -0.26 6.69
N ASN A 595 -35.72 -1.48 6.89
CA ASN A 595 -36.42 -2.53 7.63
C ASN A 595 -35.62 -2.82 8.91
N PRO A 596 -36.15 -2.54 10.11
CA PRO A 596 -35.46 -2.79 11.38
C PRO A 596 -35.05 -4.24 11.63
N ALA A 597 -35.67 -5.22 10.95
CA ALA A 597 -35.26 -6.61 11.05
C ALA A 597 -33.85 -6.83 10.47
N ALA A 598 -33.41 -6.02 9.50
CA ALA A 598 -32.09 -6.13 8.88
C ALA A 598 -30.95 -5.89 9.87
N GLY A 599 -31.14 -4.97 10.83
CA GLY A 599 -30.15 -4.71 11.89
C GLY A 599 -29.99 -5.86 12.90
N LYS A 600 -30.86 -6.87 12.85
CA LYS A 600 -30.77 -8.07 13.69
C LYS A 600 -29.97 -9.21 13.04
N ALA A 601 -29.56 -9.06 11.78
CA ALA A 601 -28.69 -10.02 11.13
C ALA A 601 -27.37 -10.17 11.90
N LYS A 602 -26.82 -11.38 11.93
CA LYS A 602 -25.69 -11.73 12.79
C LYS A 602 -24.33 -11.28 12.21
N HIS A 603 -24.17 -9.98 12.01
CA HIS A 603 -22.85 -9.42 11.72
C HIS A 603 -21.95 -9.47 12.97
N PRO A 604 -20.60 -9.45 12.81
CA PRO A 604 -19.65 -9.38 13.93
C PRO A 604 -19.79 -8.13 14.81
N GLN A 605 -20.42 -7.06 14.29
CA GLN A 605 -20.71 -5.81 15.00
C GLN A 605 -22.05 -5.23 14.56
N ASP A 606 -22.52 -4.18 15.23
CA ASP A 606 -23.72 -3.45 14.78
C ASP A 606 -23.40 -2.66 13.50
N VAL A 607 -24.16 -2.95 12.46
CA VAL A 607 -24.01 -2.35 11.12
C VAL A 607 -25.25 -1.56 10.70
N THR A 608 -26.19 -1.33 11.61
CA THR A 608 -27.48 -0.68 11.35
C THR A 608 -27.33 0.68 10.66
N ALA A 609 -26.27 1.42 10.99
CA ALA A 609 -25.98 2.71 10.38
C ALA A 609 -25.68 2.61 8.87
N TYR A 610 -25.08 1.51 8.42
CA TYR A 610 -24.58 1.32 7.05
C TYR A 610 -25.58 0.62 6.11
N LEU A 611 -26.70 0.14 6.64
CA LEU A 611 -27.79 -0.53 5.90
C LEU A 611 -28.87 0.45 5.40
N LYS A 612 -28.64 1.76 5.53
CA LYS A 612 -29.66 2.78 5.29
C LYS A 612 -29.65 3.35 3.87
N SER A 613 -28.91 2.74 2.96
CA SER A 613 -28.71 3.25 1.60
C SER A 613 -29.04 2.20 0.54
N ASP A 614 -29.20 2.68 -0.69
CA ASP A 614 -29.21 1.86 -1.90
C ASP A 614 -28.10 2.33 -2.84
N VAL A 615 -27.71 1.46 -3.78
CA VAL A 615 -26.78 1.79 -4.86
C VAL A 615 -27.56 1.72 -6.17
N TYR A 616 -27.43 2.74 -7.00
CA TYR A 616 -28.12 2.86 -8.27
C TYR A 616 -27.11 2.83 -9.40
N ARG A 617 -27.36 1.97 -10.38
CA ARG A 617 -26.64 1.95 -11.64
C ARG A 617 -27.29 2.90 -12.63
N LEU A 618 -26.46 3.73 -13.24
CA LEU A 618 -26.85 4.79 -14.15
C LEU A 618 -26.51 4.41 -15.59
N LYS A 619 -27.48 4.60 -16.50
CA LYS A 619 -27.30 4.43 -17.95
C LYS A 619 -27.97 5.56 -18.69
N ALA A 620 -27.27 6.18 -19.64
CA ALA A 620 -27.83 7.22 -20.47
C ALA A 620 -27.88 6.82 -21.95
N THR A 621 -28.88 7.34 -22.67
CA THR A 621 -28.99 7.28 -24.12
C THR A 621 -29.34 8.65 -24.67
N VAL A 622 -29.10 8.86 -25.97
CA VAL A 622 -29.45 10.11 -26.65
C VAL A 622 -30.18 9.85 -27.97
N GLU A 623 -31.27 10.57 -28.18
CA GLU A 623 -31.99 10.65 -29.45
C GLU A 623 -31.66 11.98 -30.11
N GLY A 624 -30.97 11.93 -31.25
CA GLY A 624 -30.61 13.09 -32.06
C GLY A 624 -29.35 12.80 -32.88
N ARG A 625 -29.42 12.91 -34.21
CA ARG A 625 -28.25 12.63 -35.08
C ARG A 625 -27.11 13.61 -34.77
N GLY A 626 -25.88 13.10 -34.65
CA GLY A 626 -24.68 13.87 -34.33
C GLY A 626 -24.52 14.24 -32.85
N TRP A 627 -25.34 13.68 -31.95
CA TRP A 627 -25.20 13.88 -30.51
C TRP A 627 -24.53 12.68 -29.84
N ARG A 628 -23.81 12.94 -28.74
CA ARG A 628 -23.19 11.93 -27.88
C ARG A 628 -23.51 12.19 -26.42
N VAL A 629 -23.55 11.12 -25.63
CA VAL A 629 -23.70 11.19 -24.17
C VAL A 629 -22.71 10.27 -23.48
N GLU A 630 -22.30 10.68 -22.29
CA GLU A 630 -21.46 9.90 -21.42
C GLU A 630 -21.98 10.00 -19.98
N VAL A 631 -21.90 8.91 -19.22
CA VAL A 631 -22.24 8.87 -17.80
C VAL A 631 -20.93 8.90 -17.01
N PRO A 632 -20.48 10.04 -16.45
CA PRO A 632 -19.17 10.11 -15.80
C PRO A 632 -19.04 9.19 -14.59
N ASN A 633 -20.13 9.00 -13.83
CA ASN A 633 -20.20 8.05 -12.75
C ASN A 633 -21.30 7.01 -13.00
N ALA A 634 -20.94 5.75 -13.21
CA ALA A 634 -21.90 4.67 -13.44
C ALA A 634 -22.74 4.32 -12.20
N LEU A 635 -22.30 4.74 -11.02
CA LEU A 635 -22.93 4.41 -9.75
C LEU A 635 -23.30 5.69 -8.99
N ALA A 636 -24.40 5.62 -8.25
CA ALA A 636 -24.79 6.64 -7.28
C ALA A 636 -25.36 5.98 -6.03
N THR A 637 -25.26 6.64 -4.89
CA THR A 637 -25.87 6.15 -3.65
C THR A 637 -26.60 7.26 -2.92
N ALA A 638 -27.68 6.91 -2.25
CA ALA A 638 -28.43 7.79 -1.37
C ALA A 638 -29.04 6.99 -0.23
N GLU A 639 -29.09 7.58 0.95
CA GLU A 639 -29.85 7.04 2.08
C GLU A 639 -31.36 7.03 1.78
N PHE A 640 -32.11 6.14 2.43
CA PHE A 640 -33.58 6.10 2.33
C PHE A 640 -34.21 7.45 2.66
N GLY A 641 -35.08 7.93 1.77
CA GLY A 641 -35.74 9.23 1.90
C GLY A 641 -34.85 10.43 1.57
N LYS A 642 -33.59 10.21 1.16
CA LYS A 642 -32.66 11.26 0.72
C LYS A 642 -32.56 11.30 -0.80
N THR A 643 -31.88 12.34 -1.27
CA THR A 643 -31.65 12.60 -2.68
C THR A 643 -30.16 12.72 -2.98
N VAL A 644 -29.77 12.41 -4.21
CA VAL A 644 -28.44 12.64 -4.74
C VAL A 644 -28.54 13.25 -6.13
N THR A 645 -27.59 14.13 -6.48
CA THR A 645 -27.51 14.67 -7.84
C THR A 645 -26.69 13.73 -8.71
N VAL A 646 -27.22 13.37 -9.87
CA VAL A 646 -26.53 12.54 -10.86
C VAL A 646 -26.46 13.27 -12.19
N SER A 647 -25.37 13.07 -12.92
CA SER A 647 -25.02 13.89 -14.08
C SER A 647 -24.77 13.04 -15.31
N VAL A 648 -25.21 13.55 -16.47
CA VAL A 648 -24.92 13.00 -17.79
C VAL A 648 -24.24 14.07 -18.63
N ALA A 649 -23.06 13.76 -19.16
CA ALA A 649 -22.36 14.62 -20.09
C ALA A 649 -23.03 14.55 -21.47
N VAL A 650 -23.16 15.69 -22.13
CA VAL A 650 -23.81 15.78 -23.43
C VAL A 650 -22.99 16.64 -24.37
N GLY A 651 -22.76 16.15 -25.58
CA GLY A 651 -22.03 16.85 -26.63
C GLY A 651 -22.70 16.69 -27.98
N ALA A 652 -22.43 17.62 -28.89
CA ALA A 652 -22.96 17.64 -30.24
C ALA A 652 -21.84 17.91 -31.24
N GLU A 653 -21.88 17.25 -32.39
CA GLU A 653 -21.10 17.64 -33.55
C GLU A 653 -21.65 18.94 -34.17
N ASN A 654 -20.83 19.64 -34.95
CA ASN A 654 -21.28 20.84 -35.68
C ASN A 654 -22.43 20.54 -36.65
N SER A 655 -22.44 19.33 -37.23
CA SER A 655 -23.46 18.80 -38.14
C SER A 655 -24.71 18.26 -37.42
N ALA A 656 -24.73 18.25 -36.08
CA ALA A 656 -25.79 17.63 -35.31
C ALA A 656 -27.15 18.31 -35.52
N GLN A 657 -28.22 17.55 -35.30
CA GLN A 657 -29.58 18.10 -35.23
C GLN A 657 -29.68 19.18 -34.15
N ASP A 658 -30.56 20.17 -34.34
CA ASP A 658 -30.64 21.34 -33.45
C ASP A 658 -31.03 20.99 -32.02
N LYS A 659 -31.77 19.89 -31.82
CA LYS A 659 -32.25 19.42 -30.52
C LYS A 659 -31.95 17.94 -30.37
N ALA A 660 -31.70 17.52 -29.13
CA ALA A 660 -31.66 16.12 -28.75
C ALA A 660 -32.40 15.88 -27.42
N LYS A 661 -32.75 14.62 -27.21
CA LYS A 661 -33.39 14.14 -25.99
C LYS A 661 -32.46 13.11 -25.35
N VAL A 662 -31.96 13.44 -24.17
CA VAL A 662 -31.13 12.56 -23.35
C VAL A 662 -32.02 11.87 -22.34
N THR A 663 -31.98 10.54 -22.29
CA THR A 663 -32.74 9.73 -21.35
C THR A 663 -31.78 9.09 -20.35
N LEU A 664 -31.96 9.37 -19.07
CA LEU A 664 -31.25 8.70 -17.99
C LEU A 664 -32.15 7.62 -17.38
N THR A 665 -31.60 6.43 -17.19
CA THR A 665 -32.17 5.34 -16.39
C THR A 665 -31.33 5.13 -15.14
N ALA A 666 -31.97 5.11 -13.98
CA ALA A 666 -31.37 4.71 -12.71
C ALA A 666 -32.04 3.42 -12.22
N THR A 667 -31.25 2.39 -11.92
CA THR A 667 -31.73 1.06 -11.49
C THR A 667 -31.10 0.68 -10.15
N SER A 668 -31.90 0.22 -9.19
CA SER A 668 -31.39 -0.29 -7.91
C SER A 668 -30.55 -1.57 -8.12
N GLU A 669 -29.35 -1.60 -7.54
CA GLU A 669 -28.48 -2.78 -7.55
C GLU A 669 -28.96 -3.87 -6.59
N ALA A 670 -29.74 -3.49 -5.56
CA ALA A 670 -30.38 -4.41 -4.64
C ALA A 670 -31.64 -5.06 -5.22
N ASP A 671 -32.44 -4.31 -5.99
CA ASP A 671 -33.66 -4.81 -6.65
C ASP A 671 -33.76 -4.24 -8.08
N PRO A 672 -33.28 -4.98 -9.09
CA PRO A 672 -33.30 -4.52 -10.49
C PRO A 672 -34.71 -4.27 -11.06
N SER A 673 -35.78 -4.71 -10.39
CA SER A 673 -37.16 -4.37 -10.77
C SER A 673 -37.52 -2.92 -10.43
N LYS A 674 -36.73 -2.26 -9.57
CA LYS A 674 -36.90 -0.84 -9.21
C LYS A 674 -35.97 0.00 -10.05
N PHE A 675 -36.55 0.68 -11.02
CA PHE A 675 -35.86 1.64 -11.86
C PHE A 675 -36.73 2.87 -12.11
N ALA A 676 -36.09 3.98 -12.46
CA ALA A 676 -36.74 5.20 -12.88
C ALA A 676 -36.06 5.76 -14.13
N THR A 677 -36.83 6.44 -14.97
CA THR A 677 -36.31 7.14 -16.14
C THR A 677 -36.69 8.62 -16.09
N ALA A 678 -35.81 9.46 -16.60
CA ALA A 678 -36.07 10.88 -16.79
C ALA A 678 -35.38 11.40 -18.04
N GLU A 679 -35.93 12.48 -18.59
CA GLU A 679 -35.45 13.10 -19.81
C GLU A 679 -34.84 14.48 -19.56
N CYS A 680 -33.85 14.81 -20.38
CA CYS A 680 -33.23 16.12 -20.51
C CYS A 680 -33.28 16.54 -21.97
N LYS A 681 -33.86 17.70 -22.26
CA LYS A 681 -33.91 18.23 -23.63
C LYS A 681 -32.80 19.27 -23.79
N VAL A 682 -31.95 19.05 -24.77
CA VAL A 682 -30.79 19.92 -25.07
C VAL A 682 -30.93 20.53 -26.46
N ASN A 683 -30.34 21.71 -26.65
CA ASN A 683 -30.30 22.41 -27.93
C ASN A 683 -28.86 22.81 -28.24
N LYS A 684 -28.38 22.52 -29.45
CA LYS A 684 -26.96 22.71 -29.80
C LYS A 684 -26.49 24.16 -29.74
N PHE A 685 -27.41 25.13 -29.82
CA PHE A 685 -27.10 26.56 -29.81
C PHE A 685 -27.24 27.21 -28.44
N ARG A 686 -27.82 26.51 -27.44
CA ARG A 686 -28.14 27.07 -26.13
C ARG A 686 -27.29 26.44 -25.03
N ASN A 687 -26.92 27.29 -24.10
CA ASN A 687 -26.27 26.95 -22.85
C ASN A 687 -27.28 26.44 -21.82
#